data_AF-A0A0P4XSC0-F1
#
_entry.id   AF-A0A0P4XSC0-F1
#
_cell.length_a   1.000
_cell.length_b   1.000
_cell.length_c   1.000
_cell.angle_alpha   90.00
_cell.angle_beta   90.00
_cell.angle_gamma   90.00
#
_symmetry.space_group_name_H-M   'P 1'
#
loop_
_entity.id
_entity.type
_entity.pdbx_description
1 polymer ?
#
loop_
_entity_poly.entity_id
_entity_poly.type
_entity_poly.pdbx_seq_one_letter_code
_entity_poly.pdbx_strand_id
1 'polypeptide(L)'
;MNELPAIEVVYDALNALYHNPDPISKERASQWLGDLQKSIFAWKIADQLLHVKKDMESCYFGAQTLRTKIQFAFHELPSEAHNSLRDSMLNHLRQINEHTNTVIVTQLCLALADLLLQMTSWKTPIQDLIQTFGPKNNFETTHIWPLLEVLTVLPEEMGSRTLRLGANRRSEVLKLFAGSTENVLHLLDSCLTIPSSDRLIGVRLLRCFSSWVHLQAVTLHQLTSCATLGHVFATLSSHHSTPLLHEAASDAVCALLQVVADQENEDNTTQNGQLTSTLNELRTLEDSLVQSIKNLEPAYHLAVAEEDTEKALNYCRVFTEIAEALLHRMLESTKNNNGTMNTSNLFGLLDLVLTCVGHHDYEVAEITFGFWYKLSEDLYHANDDDRTIKFKPYIERLIGAVCRHCQMEPDHEGVLEESDDFAGFRSRVSELVKDVVFIVGSASVFKHCFYSIHGQNNLPWEVTESALFIMQAVAKNILPDENEVVQSVVESLLQVPESAHAAVRFTTLLLLGELGEWMDKHPAVVEPVLHCVLRSINDPSLAVAASNSLEAITSICRDHVKSHFDILLQVVSALVTLPIPTETAVRVVKGVTKVCSRLPDHQIADALHQLCKIHVDELTRICQVENQSKVVAKTSSDPVYWLDRLASIFRNLSVNAKKSEQHPCQLAITFTWPCLSMTLDKFQTDRRVMERCCRCLRFALRLIGHQSAPLLQPLVTQMVRLYNAHHHSCFLYLASILVDEYGSENDCIGGLISMLEALLPRAFQLLQEPQGLCHNPDTVDDLFRLFARFLQRNPAAFLHSPALPAIFDCAMQAAALDHRDANASVMQFLSELIHPTRTREEKLSFELRDQLMSTMLRPKGPILISTLITASIFSLSTCSLPNVADVLLEFMLVDRQVSPMLFSALLTF
;
A
#
# COMPACT_ATOMS: atom_id res chain seq x y z
N MET A 1 -1.84 32.73 -23.25
CA MET A 1 -3.01 33.53 -23.67
C MET A 1 -2.60 35.01 -23.57
N ASN A 2 -2.75 35.82 -24.64
CA ASN A 2 -2.12 37.15 -24.74
C ASN A 2 -3.07 38.34 -24.55
N GLU A 3 -4.38 38.11 -24.61
CA GLU A 3 -5.42 39.14 -24.47
C GLU A 3 -6.53 38.64 -23.56
N LEU A 4 -7.22 39.57 -22.88
CA LEU A 4 -8.36 39.26 -22.01
C LEU A 4 -9.52 38.75 -22.89
N PRO A 5 -9.96 37.49 -22.74
CA PRO A 5 -11.09 36.99 -23.50
C PRO A 5 -12.39 37.70 -23.10
N ALA A 6 -13.30 37.87 -24.07
CA ALA A 6 -14.66 38.31 -23.78
C ALA A 6 -15.41 37.21 -23.00
N ILE A 7 -16.30 37.60 -22.08
CA ILE A 7 -16.98 36.67 -21.18
C ILE A 7 -17.90 35.70 -21.97
N GLU A 8 -18.42 36.14 -23.11
CA GLU A 8 -19.22 35.34 -24.03
C GLU A 8 -18.44 34.14 -24.57
N VAL A 9 -17.15 34.31 -24.88
CA VAL A 9 -16.28 33.23 -25.36
C VAL A 9 -16.09 32.17 -24.28
N VAL A 10 -16.03 32.59 -23.01
CA VAL A 10 -15.95 31.68 -21.87
C VAL A 10 -17.24 30.89 -21.71
N TYR A 11 -18.40 31.53 -21.86
CA TYR A 11 -19.69 30.83 -21.86
C TYR A 11 -19.81 29.82 -23.01
N ASP A 12 -19.35 30.18 -24.21
CA ASP A 12 -19.36 29.27 -25.36
C ASP A 12 -18.46 28.05 -25.13
N ALA A 13 -17.27 28.26 -24.54
CA ALA A 13 -16.36 27.17 -24.19
C ALA A 13 -16.95 26.26 -23.09
N LEU A 14 -17.59 26.83 -22.05
CA LEU A 14 -18.27 26.05 -21.01
C LEU A 14 -19.44 25.25 -21.59
N ASN A 15 -20.24 25.86 -22.45
CA ASN A 15 -21.33 25.17 -23.12
C ASN A 15 -20.81 24.02 -23.99
N ALA A 16 -19.69 24.21 -24.69
CA ALA A 16 -19.04 23.15 -25.44
C ALA A 16 -18.50 22.02 -24.54
N LEU A 17 -17.94 22.34 -23.37
CA LEU A 17 -17.42 21.36 -22.43
C LEU A 17 -18.54 20.46 -21.85
N TYR A 18 -19.66 21.03 -21.43
CA TYR A 18 -20.72 20.26 -20.76
C TYR A 18 -21.72 19.64 -21.74
N HIS A 19 -22.11 20.36 -22.80
CA HIS A 19 -23.27 19.98 -23.62
C HIS A 19 -22.92 19.45 -25.02
N ASN A 20 -21.67 19.57 -25.49
CA ASN A 20 -21.33 19.09 -26.84
C ASN A 20 -21.24 17.55 -26.86
N PRO A 21 -21.91 16.85 -27.81
CA PRO A 21 -21.81 15.40 -27.93
C PRO A 21 -20.45 14.93 -28.48
N ASP A 22 -19.69 15.78 -29.18
CA ASP A 22 -18.39 15.42 -29.75
C ASP A 22 -17.27 15.45 -28.68
N PRO A 23 -16.59 14.32 -28.40
CA PRO A 23 -15.52 14.27 -27.41
C PRO A 23 -14.32 15.13 -27.78
N ILE A 24 -14.01 15.31 -29.08
CA ILE A 24 -12.87 16.12 -29.52
C ILE A 24 -13.11 17.60 -29.21
N SER A 25 -14.34 18.07 -29.45
CA SER A 25 -14.74 19.44 -29.12
C SER A 25 -14.74 19.70 -27.61
N LYS A 26 -15.17 18.72 -26.79
CA LYS A 26 -15.07 18.78 -25.32
C LYS A 26 -13.62 18.89 -24.85
N GLU A 27 -12.74 18.09 -25.42
CA GLU A 27 -11.30 18.12 -25.07
C GLU A 27 -10.67 19.47 -25.43
N ARG A 28 -10.98 20.01 -26.61
CA ARG A 28 -10.51 21.36 -27.01
C ARG A 28 -11.02 22.45 -26.08
N ALA A 29 -12.29 22.39 -25.69
CA ALA A 29 -12.87 23.34 -24.74
C ALA A 29 -12.21 23.21 -23.35
N SER A 30 -12.00 21.99 -22.88
CA SER A 30 -11.29 21.69 -21.64
C SER A 30 -9.86 22.27 -21.64
N GLN A 31 -9.10 22.02 -22.72
CA GLN A 31 -7.74 22.53 -22.86
C GLN A 31 -7.70 24.05 -22.86
N TRP A 32 -8.60 24.70 -23.60
CA TRP A 32 -8.69 26.16 -23.65
C TRP A 32 -9.09 26.77 -22.30
N LEU A 33 -10.05 26.18 -21.59
CA LEU A 33 -10.45 26.60 -20.24
C LEU A 33 -9.32 26.37 -19.23
N GLY A 34 -8.54 25.29 -19.37
CA GLY A 34 -7.34 25.05 -18.57
C GLY A 34 -6.25 26.09 -18.83
N ASP A 35 -6.04 26.50 -20.08
CA ASP A 35 -5.12 27.59 -20.43
C ASP A 35 -5.61 28.95 -19.89
N LEU A 36 -6.93 29.17 -19.87
CA LEU A 36 -7.53 30.34 -19.23
C LEU A 36 -7.25 30.32 -17.73
N GLN A 37 -7.49 29.21 -17.03
CA GLN A 37 -7.22 29.06 -15.59
C GLN A 37 -5.76 29.31 -15.22
N LYS A 38 -4.80 28.94 -16.09
CA LYS A 38 -3.37 29.22 -15.88
C LYS A 38 -3.01 30.69 -16.13
N SER A 39 -3.85 31.45 -16.82
CA SER A 39 -3.55 32.84 -17.18
C SER A 39 -3.82 33.84 -16.04
N ILE A 40 -3.24 35.04 -16.16
CA ILE A 40 -3.53 36.18 -15.27
C ILE A 40 -4.97 36.71 -15.42
N PHE A 41 -5.63 36.46 -16.55
CA PHE A 41 -6.98 36.92 -16.82
C PHE A 41 -8.04 36.16 -16.02
N ALA A 42 -7.71 34.95 -15.57
CA ALA A 42 -8.58 34.09 -14.76
C ALA A 42 -9.17 34.80 -13.54
N TRP A 43 -8.37 35.62 -12.84
CA TRP A 43 -8.81 36.37 -11.66
C TRP A 43 -10.05 37.23 -11.94
N LYS A 44 -10.00 38.01 -13.03
CA LYS A 44 -11.08 38.92 -13.41
C LYS A 44 -12.28 38.17 -13.98
N ILE A 45 -12.03 37.19 -14.86
CA ILE A 45 -13.12 36.42 -15.49
C ILE A 45 -13.89 35.63 -14.44
N ALA A 46 -13.21 34.94 -13.54
CA ALA A 46 -13.86 34.14 -12.51
C ALA A 46 -14.71 35.00 -11.57
N ASP A 47 -14.21 36.18 -11.16
CA ASP A 47 -14.97 37.14 -10.38
C ASP A 47 -16.21 37.66 -11.13
N GLN A 48 -16.09 37.94 -12.44
CA GLN A 48 -17.23 38.37 -13.26
C GLN A 48 -18.29 37.28 -13.43
N LEU A 49 -17.90 36.03 -13.66
CA LEU A 49 -18.85 34.91 -13.76
C LEU A 49 -19.68 34.77 -12.49
N LEU A 50 -19.03 34.89 -11.33
CA LEU A 50 -19.69 34.82 -10.02
C LEU A 50 -20.56 36.04 -9.69
N HIS A 51 -20.29 37.21 -10.29
CA HIS A 51 -21.18 38.37 -10.19
C HIS A 51 -22.42 38.24 -11.10
N VAL A 52 -22.25 37.73 -12.32
CA VAL A 52 -23.34 37.62 -13.31
C VAL A 52 -24.32 36.49 -12.96
N LYS A 53 -23.81 35.36 -12.43
CA LYS A 53 -24.60 34.20 -12.00
C LYS A 53 -25.56 33.66 -13.06
N LYS A 54 -25.06 33.47 -14.28
CA LYS A 54 -25.88 33.06 -15.43
C LYS A 54 -26.47 31.65 -15.26
N ASP A 55 -25.63 30.68 -14.91
CA ASP A 55 -25.97 29.27 -14.81
C ASP A 55 -25.06 28.54 -13.81
N MET A 56 -25.37 27.28 -13.50
CA MET A 56 -24.64 26.50 -12.48
C MET A 56 -23.20 26.22 -12.91
N GLU A 57 -23.00 25.86 -14.17
CA GLU A 57 -21.72 25.47 -14.76
C GLU A 57 -20.72 26.63 -14.74
N SER A 58 -21.16 27.83 -15.13
CA SER A 58 -20.34 29.04 -15.10
C SER A 58 -20.00 29.51 -13.69
N CYS A 59 -20.94 29.41 -12.76
CA CYS A 59 -20.68 29.72 -11.35
C CYS A 59 -19.69 28.72 -10.73
N TYR A 60 -19.84 27.42 -11.02
CA TYR A 60 -18.92 26.39 -10.56
C TYR A 60 -17.51 26.61 -11.12
N PHE A 61 -17.40 26.83 -12.44
CA PHE A 61 -16.11 27.13 -13.06
C PHE A 61 -15.47 28.39 -12.48
N GLY A 62 -16.24 29.45 -12.24
CA GLY A 62 -15.77 30.66 -11.58
C GLY A 62 -15.23 30.39 -10.17
N ALA A 63 -15.99 29.70 -9.33
CA ALA A 63 -15.59 29.37 -7.96
C ALA A 63 -14.33 28.47 -7.93
N GLN A 64 -14.32 27.41 -8.73
CA GLN A 64 -13.18 26.49 -8.86
C GLN A 64 -11.92 27.22 -9.38
N THR A 65 -12.09 28.11 -10.35
CA THR A 65 -10.99 28.89 -10.92
C THR A 65 -10.41 29.84 -9.89
N LEU A 66 -11.24 30.56 -9.11
CA LEU A 66 -10.75 31.40 -8.02
C LEU A 66 -9.97 30.60 -6.99
N ARG A 67 -10.50 29.45 -6.53
CA ARG A 67 -9.77 28.57 -5.61
C ARG A 67 -8.41 28.16 -6.17
N THR A 68 -8.39 27.66 -7.39
CA THR A 68 -7.15 27.20 -8.07
C THR A 68 -6.13 28.33 -8.16
N LYS A 69 -6.56 29.55 -8.52
CA LYS A 69 -5.70 30.72 -8.59
C LYS A 69 -5.15 31.11 -7.20
N ILE A 70 -5.97 31.03 -6.16
CA ILE A 70 -5.52 31.27 -4.78
C ILE A 70 -4.52 30.19 -4.34
N GLN A 71 -4.75 28.91 -4.63
CA GLN A 71 -3.85 27.84 -4.21
C GLN A 71 -2.47 27.88 -4.90
N PHE A 72 -2.44 28.09 -6.23
CA PHE A 72 -1.21 27.92 -7.00
C PHE A 72 -0.58 29.23 -7.48
N ALA A 73 -1.36 30.31 -7.51
CA ALA A 73 -0.99 31.55 -8.19
C ALA A 73 -1.22 32.82 -7.35
N PHE A 74 -1.37 32.70 -6.03
CA PHE A 74 -1.58 33.86 -5.14
C PHE A 74 -0.44 34.89 -5.23
N HIS A 75 0.78 34.43 -5.51
CA HIS A 75 1.96 35.27 -5.74
C HIS A 75 1.84 36.21 -6.95
N GLU A 76 0.91 35.97 -7.89
CA GLU A 76 0.64 36.88 -9.00
C GLU A 76 -0.04 38.18 -8.55
N LEU A 77 -0.70 38.18 -7.38
CA LEU A 77 -1.44 39.34 -6.88
C LEU A 77 -0.55 40.24 -6.01
N PRO A 78 -0.50 41.55 -6.30
CA PRO A 78 0.21 42.49 -5.44
C PRO A 78 -0.50 42.64 -4.10
N SER A 79 0.25 42.98 -3.05
CA SER A 79 -0.26 43.05 -1.67
C SER A 79 -1.44 44.01 -1.48
N GLU A 80 -1.50 45.08 -2.28
CA GLU A 80 -2.58 46.06 -2.26
C GLU A 80 -3.91 45.45 -2.73
N ALA A 81 -3.86 44.45 -3.61
CA ALA A 81 -5.05 43.79 -4.15
C ALA A 81 -5.62 42.72 -3.20
N HIS A 82 -4.86 42.26 -2.19
CA HIS A 82 -5.29 41.20 -1.28
C HIS A 82 -6.57 41.57 -0.51
N ASN A 83 -6.67 42.81 -0.01
CA ASN A 83 -7.88 43.28 0.67
C ASN A 83 -9.08 43.33 -0.28
N SER A 84 -8.88 43.76 -1.54
CA SER A 84 -9.96 43.80 -2.53
C SER A 84 -10.45 42.39 -2.91
N LEU A 85 -9.54 41.42 -3.03
CA LEU A 85 -9.90 40.03 -3.28
C LEU A 85 -10.69 39.46 -2.11
N ARG A 86 -10.21 39.67 -0.87
CA ARG A 86 -10.91 39.28 0.35
C ARG A 86 -12.34 39.83 0.37
N ASP A 87 -12.49 41.13 0.14
CA ASP A 87 -13.80 41.78 0.18
C ASP A 87 -14.72 41.27 -0.94
N SER A 88 -14.18 40.96 -2.13
CA SER A 88 -14.95 40.30 -3.20
C SER A 88 -15.41 38.90 -2.81
N MET A 89 -14.51 38.08 -2.24
CA MET A 89 -14.85 36.75 -1.73
C MET A 89 -15.96 36.81 -0.68
N LEU A 90 -15.85 37.72 0.29
CA LEU A 90 -16.89 37.92 1.30
C LEU A 90 -18.22 38.35 0.67
N ASN A 91 -18.20 39.19 -0.37
CA ASN A 91 -19.41 39.58 -1.10
C ASN A 91 -20.04 38.40 -1.87
N HIS A 92 -19.24 37.52 -2.49
CA HIS A 92 -19.75 36.30 -3.12
C HIS A 92 -20.43 35.39 -2.10
N LEU A 93 -19.83 35.22 -0.92
CA LEU A 93 -20.43 34.45 0.18
C LEU A 93 -21.73 35.07 0.72
N ARG A 94 -21.81 36.41 0.82
CA ARG A 94 -23.05 37.11 1.23
C ARG A 94 -24.23 36.85 0.32
N GLN A 95 -23.99 36.52 -0.94
CA GLN A 95 -25.05 36.27 -1.91
C GLN A 95 -25.47 34.79 -1.95
N ILE A 96 -24.90 33.92 -1.11
CA ILE A 96 -25.32 32.52 -0.96
C ILE A 96 -26.68 32.49 -0.26
N ASN A 97 -27.59 31.69 -0.82
CA ASN A 97 -28.95 31.47 -0.32
C ASN A 97 -29.37 30.02 -0.55
N GLU A 98 -30.58 29.65 -0.12
CA GLU A 98 -31.13 28.28 -0.21
C GLU A 98 -31.17 27.69 -1.63
N HIS A 99 -31.16 28.53 -2.68
CA HIS A 99 -31.14 28.09 -4.08
C HIS A 99 -29.74 27.92 -4.66
N THR A 100 -28.70 28.30 -3.92
CA THR A 100 -27.31 28.15 -4.37
C THR A 100 -26.92 26.69 -4.28
N ASN A 101 -26.31 26.13 -5.33
CA ASN A 101 -25.88 24.74 -5.32
C ASN A 101 -24.73 24.54 -4.31
N THR A 102 -24.79 23.46 -3.52
CA THR A 102 -23.82 23.14 -2.47
C THR A 102 -22.38 23.05 -2.98
N VAL A 103 -22.18 22.51 -4.18
CA VAL A 103 -20.85 22.35 -4.78
C VAL A 103 -20.18 23.70 -5.03
N ILE A 104 -20.96 24.74 -5.41
CA ILE A 104 -20.43 26.10 -5.59
C ILE A 104 -20.06 26.71 -4.24
N VAL A 105 -20.91 26.53 -3.23
CA VAL A 105 -20.67 27.01 -1.87
C VAL A 105 -19.36 26.44 -1.33
N THR A 106 -19.18 25.13 -1.38
CA THR A 106 -17.96 24.48 -0.91
C THR A 106 -16.71 25.00 -1.64
N GLN A 107 -16.75 25.21 -2.97
CA GLN A 107 -15.59 25.80 -3.69
C GLN A 107 -15.27 27.23 -3.24
N LEU A 108 -16.28 28.07 -3.02
CA LEU A 108 -16.09 29.44 -2.52
C LEU A 108 -15.57 29.46 -1.07
N CYS A 109 -16.07 28.56 -0.22
CA CYS A 109 -15.62 28.42 1.15
C CYS A 109 -14.17 27.94 1.22
N LEU A 110 -13.79 26.97 0.38
CA LEU A 110 -12.41 26.50 0.25
C LEU A 110 -11.49 27.59 -0.29
N ALA A 111 -11.90 28.32 -1.33
CA ALA A 111 -11.15 29.46 -1.84
C ALA A 111 -10.90 30.53 -0.76
N LEU A 112 -11.90 30.82 0.09
CA LEU A 112 -11.75 31.77 1.19
C LEU A 112 -10.85 31.22 2.31
N ALA A 113 -10.93 29.93 2.62
CA ALA A 113 -10.04 29.28 3.57
C ALA A 113 -8.58 29.34 3.06
N ASP A 114 -8.32 28.93 1.81
CA ASP A 114 -7.01 29.00 1.17
C ASP A 114 -6.44 30.43 1.20
N LEU A 115 -7.29 31.44 0.97
CA LEU A 115 -6.90 32.85 1.04
C LEU A 115 -6.52 33.25 2.47
N LEU A 116 -7.32 32.88 3.47
CA LEU A 116 -7.07 33.18 4.89
C LEU A 116 -5.72 32.59 5.33
N LEU A 117 -5.48 31.33 4.99
CA LEU A 117 -4.27 30.61 5.35
C LEU A 117 -3.01 31.30 4.78
N GLN A 118 -3.09 31.84 3.56
CA GLN A 118 -1.99 32.54 2.90
C GLN A 118 -1.87 34.03 3.24
N MET A 119 -2.97 34.72 3.54
CA MET A 119 -3.00 36.17 3.76
C MET A 119 -2.53 36.55 5.17
N THR A 120 -1.22 36.66 5.36
CA THR A 120 -0.58 36.96 6.66
C THR A 120 -1.00 38.30 7.28
N SER A 121 -1.49 39.24 6.48
CA SER A 121 -1.99 40.56 6.91
C SER A 121 -3.35 40.48 7.62
N TRP A 122 -4.15 39.44 7.39
CA TRP A 122 -5.45 39.29 8.02
C TRP A 122 -5.32 38.60 9.39
N LYS A 123 -5.33 39.39 10.47
CA LYS A 123 -5.01 38.92 11.83
C LYS A 123 -6.19 38.33 12.61
N THR A 124 -7.42 38.77 12.33
CA THR A 124 -8.65 38.36 13.06
C THR A 124 -9.72 37.75 12.16
N PRO A 125 -9.37 36.86 11.21
CA PRO A 125 -10.31 36.44 10.16
C PRO A 125 -11.54 35.71 10.69
N ILE A 126 -11.40 34.85 11.70
CA ILE A 126 -12.53 34.10 12.27
C ILE A 126 -13.51 35.04 12.97
N GLN A 127 -13.00 35.98 13.77
CA GLN A 127 -13.84 36.97 14.43
C GLN A 127 -14.59 37.83 13.42
N ASP A 128 -13.92 38.27 12.35
CA ASP A 128 -14.53 39.08 11.29
C ASP A 128 -15.64 38.30 10.55
N LEU A 129 -15.42 37.00 10.28
CA LEU A 129 -16.41 36.11 9.66
C LEU A 129 -17.63 35.91 10.56
N ILE A 130 -17.42 35.63 11.85
CA ILE A 130 -18.50 35.46 12.83
C ILE A 130 -19.30 36.76 12.99
N GLN A 131 -18.65 37.92 13.04
CA GLN A 131 -19.34 39.21 13.13
C GLN A 131 -20.12 39.54 11.84
N THR A 132 -19.61 39.13 10.68
CA THR A 132 -20.23 39.44 9.39
C THR A 132 -21.43 38.54 9.12
N PHE A 133 -21.32 37.24 9.37
CA PHE A 133 -22.29 36.21 8.95
C PHE A 133 -22.98 35.47 10.10
N GLY A 134 -22.54 35.67 11.34
CA GLY A 134 -23.11 35.02 12.52
C GLY A 134 -24.53 35.51 12.82
N PRO A 135 -25.25 34.82 13.72
CA PRO A 135 -26.61 35.17 14.08
C PRO A 135 -26.64 36.54 14.78
N LYS A 136 -27.26 37.54 14.13
CA LYS A 136 -27.41 38.90 14.71
C LYS A 136 -28.62 39.00 15.64
N ASN A 137 -29.65 38.18 15.39
CA ASN A 137 -30.86 37.98 16.20
C ASN A 137 -31.34 36.52 16.01
N ASN A 138 -32.05 35.94 16.97
CA ASN A 138 -32.49 34.52 17.01
C ASN A 138 -33.42 34.05 15.85
N PHE A 139 -33.63 34.86 14.80
CA PHE A 139 -34.53 34.57 13.68
C PHE A 139 -33.88 34.72 12.28
N GLU A 140 -32.67 35.27 12.16
CA GLU A 140 -31.99 35.42 10.86
C GLU A 140 -30.99 34.27 10.63
N THR A 141 -31.37 33.30 9.80
CA THR A 141 -30.56 32.10 9.47
C THR A 141 -29.82 32.19 8.13
N THR A 142 -30.06 33.25 7.35
CA THR A 142 -29.72 33.32 5.91
C THR A 142 -28.24 33.08 5.60
N HIS A 143 -27.33 33.45 6.50
CA HIS A 143 -25.88 33.35 6.28
C HIS A 143 -25.16 32.34 7.17
N ILE A 144 -25.91 31.59 7.99
CA ILE A 144 -25.31 30.59 8.90
C ILE A 144 -24.69 29.44 8.10
N TRP A 145 -25.35 29.01 7.01
CA TRP A 145 -24.82 27.95 6.16
C TRP A 145 -23.40 28.25 5.64
N PRO A 146 -23.15 29.31 4.85
CA PRO A 146 -21.81 29.57 4.34
C PRO A 146 -20.79 29.85 5.45
N LEU A 147 -21.20 30.39 6.60
CA LEU A 147 -20.31 30.57 7.74
C LEU A 147 -19.82 29.24 8.31
N LEU A 148 -20.74 28.30 8.60
CA LEU A 148 -20.39 26.98 9.12
C LEU A 148 -19.53 26.21 8.11
N GLU A 149 -19.83 26.32 6.81
CA GLU A 149 -19.04 25.67 5.76
C GLU A 149 -17.59 26.20 5.73
N VAL A 150 -17.39 27.53 5.77
CA VAL A 150 -16.02 28.12 5.84
C VAL A 150 -15.30 27.66 7.09
N LEU A 151 -15.97 27.68 8.25
CA LEU A 151 -15.36 27.26 9.51
C LEU A 151 -15.06 25.76 9.55
N THR A 152 -15.77 24.93 8.77
CA THR A 152 -15.53 23.50 8.63
C THR A 152 -14.31 23.21 7.76
N VAL A 153 -14.23 23.83 6.57
CA VAL A 153 -13.13 23.55 5.63
C VAL A 153 -11.81 24.23 6.00
N LEU A 154 -11.85 25.23 6.89
CA LEU A 154 -10.68 26.00 7.27
C LEU A 154 -9.64 25.17 8.05
N PRO A 155 -10.01 24.40 9.10
CA PRO A 155 -9.10 23.42 9.69
C PRO A 155 -8.68 22.33 8.69
N GLU A 156 -9.58 21.85 7.82
CA GLU A 156 -9.27 20.79 6.85
C GLU A 156 -8.16 21.21 5.86
N GLU A 157 -8.20 22.45 5.35
CA GLU A 157 -7.17 22.96 4.43
C GLU A 157 -5.82 23.22 5.11
N MET A 158 -5.73 23.23 6.46
CA MET A 158 -4.45 23.24 7.14
C MET A 158 -3.63 21.99 6.83
N GLY A 159 -4.25 20.84 6.61
CA GLY A 159 -3.59 19.58 6.26
C GLY A 159 -3.30 19.44 4.75
N SER A 160 -3.74 20.41 3.94
CA SER A 160 -3.76 20.30 2.48
C SER A 160 -2.37 20.19 1.85
N ARG A 161 -2.15 19.12 1.09
CA ARG A 161 -0.92 18.88 0.32
C ARG A 161 -0.82 19.81 -0.90
N THR A 162 -1.93 20.33 -1.39
CA THR A 162 -1.97 21.21 -2.58
C THR A 162 -1.60 22.65 -2.23
N LEU A 163 -2.04 23.16 -1.07
CA LEU A 163 -1.73 24.51 -0.61
C LEU A 163 -0.24 24.68 -0.24
N ARG A 164 0.45 23.60 0.13
CA ARG A 164 1.89 23.56 0.48
C ARG A 164 2.29 24.64 1.50
N LEU A 165 1.43 24.87 2.50
CA LEU A 165 1.69 25.85 3.56
C LEU A 165 2.96 25.45 4.33
N GLY A 166 3.91 26.38 4.46
CA GLY A 166 5.15 26.15 5.20
C GLY A 166 4.91 25.87 6.69
N ALA A 167 5.76 25.05 7.32
CA ALA A 167 5.59 24.63 8.71
C ALA A 167 5.50 25.81 9.71
N ASN A 168 6.33 26.84 9.53
CA ASN A 168 6.28 28.05 10.38
C ASN A 168 4.93 28.76 10.27
N ARG A 169 4.43 28.94 9.05
CA ARG A 169 3.13 29.57 8.81
C ARG A 169 1.99 28.72 9.38
N ARG A 170 2.06 27.39 9.24
CA ARG A 170 1.10 26.46 9.85
C ARG A 170 1.07 26.62 11.38
N SER A 171 2.23 26.72 12.03
CA SER A 171 2.30 26.98 13.48
C SER A 171 1.68 28.33 13.89
N GLU A 172 1.91 29.40 13.12
CA GLU A 172 1.27 30.70 13.37
C GLU A 172 -0.25 30.63 13.28
N VAL A 173 -0.78 29.95 12.26
CA VAL A 173 -2.23 29.82 12.05
C VAL A 173 -2.87 28.96 13.13
N LEU A 174 -2.22 27.88 13.58
CA LEU A 174 -2.72 27.07 14.70
C LEU A 174 -2.89 27.91 15.98
N LYS A 175 -1.94 28.81 16.27
CA LYS A 175 -2.06 29.75 17.41
C LYS A 175 -3.24 30.70 17.26
N LEU A 176 -3.50 31.18 16.04
CA LEU A 176 -4.64 32.04 15.73
C LEU A 176 -5.97 31.29 15.95
N PHE A 177 -6.03 30.03 15.53
CA PHE A 177 -7.21 29.17 15.72
C PHE A 177 -7.46 28.88 17.19
N ALA A 178 -6.43 28.49 17.95
CA ALA A 178 -6.54 28.30 19.40
C ALA A 178 -7.09 29.54 20.13
N GLY A 179 -6.66 30.75 19.73
CA GLY A 179 -7.18 32.01 20.27
C GLY A 179 -8.62 32.35 19.85
N SER A 180 -9.17 31.68 18.85
CA SER A 180 -10.52 31.92 18.31
C SER A 180 -11.52 30.82 18.65
N THR A 181 -11.07 29.69 19.23
CA THR A 181 -11.89 28.51 19.49
C THR A 181 -13.13 28.81 20.32
N GLU A 182 -13.02 29.62 21.38
CA GLU A 182 -14.18 29.98 22.23
C GLU A 182 -15.29 30.68 21.45
N ASN A 183 -14.93 31.56 20.52
CA ASN A 183 -15.90 32.25 19.68
C ASN A 183 -16.63 31.29 18.75
N VAL A 184 -15.92 30.27 18.24
CA VAL A 184 -16.51 29.23 17.39
C VAL A 184 -17.44 28.34 18.21
N LEU A 185 -17.02 27.87 19.38
CA LEU A 185 -17.89 27.05 20.24
C LEU A 185 -19.14 27.81 20.67
N HIS A 186 -19.03 29.08 21.06
CA HIS A 186 -20.18 29.91 21.40
C HIS A 186 -21.13 30.11 20.20
N LEU A 187 -20.59 30.25 18.98
CA LEU A 187 -21.39 30.28 17.76
C LEU A 187 -22.17 28.96 17.57
N LEU A 188 -21.50 27.81 17.73
CA LEU A 188 -22.15 26.50 17.59
C LEU A 188 -23.26 26.32 18.63
N ASP A 189 -22.99 26.65 19.89
CA ASP A 189 -23.99 26.59 20.96
C ASP A 189 -25.18 27.53 20.69
N SER A 190 -24.93 28.72 20.15
CA SER A 190 -25.99 29.64 19.72
C SER A 190 -26.84 29.02 18.61
N CYS A 191 -26.21 28.35 17.64
CA CYS A 191 -26.90 27.70 16.52
C CYS A 191 -27.82 26.55 16.96
N LEU A 192 -27.52 25.85 18.06
CA LEU A 192 -28.40 24.80 18.62
C LEU A 192 -29.76 25.35 19.08
N THR A 193 -29.82 26.62 19.47
CA THR A 193 -31.05 27.25 19.98
C THR A 193 -31.96 27.78 18.87
N ILE A 194 -31.50 27.79 17.63
CA ILE A 194 -32.23 28.40 16.51
C ILE A 194 -33.24 27.39 15.95
N PRO A 195 -34.56 27.70 15.96
CA PRO A 195 -35.55 26.90 15.25
C PRO A 195 -35.31 27.04 13.74
N SER A 196 -34.68 26.05 13.13
CA SER A 196 -34.32 26.09 11.72
C SER A 196 -35.37 25.40 10.85
N SER A 197 -35.73 26.04 9.73
CA SER A 197 -36.46 25.41 8.62
C SER A 197 -35.56 24.42 7.85
N ASP A 198 -34.26 24.68 7.82
CA ASP A 198 -33.25 23.85 7.17
C ASP A 198 -32.76 22.72 8.09
N ARG A 199 -33.19 21.50 7.75
CA ARG A 199 -32.83 20.26 8.47
C ARG A 199 -31.33 19.93 8.40
N LEU A 200 -30.55 20.57 7.52
CA LEU A 200 -29.12 20.33 7.34
C LEU A 200 -28.23 21.20 8.23
N ILE A 201 -28.78 22.22 8.91
CA ILE A 201 -27.97 23.09 9.79
C ILE A 201 -27.35 22.26 10.93
N GLY A 202 -28.10 21.31 11.51
CA GLY A 202 -27.56 20.39 12.53
C GLY A 202 -26.37 19.57 12.01
N VAL A 203 -26.46 19.04 10.79
CA VAL A 203 -25.38 18.28 10.15
C VAL A 203 -24.12 19.14 9.99
N ARG A 204 -24.27 20.36 9.47
CA ARG A 204 -23.16 21.31 9.25
C ARG A 204 -22.52 21.77 10.56
N LEU A 205 -23.34 21.97 11.59
CA LEU A 205 -22.87 22.33 12.94
C LEU A 205 -21.97 21.23 13.51
N LEU A 206 -22.40 19.97 13.42
CA LEU A 206 -21.62 18.83 13.92
C LEU A 206 -20.35 18.58 13.11
N ARG A 207 -20.39 18.77 11.78
CA ARG A 207 -19.19 18.72 10.93
C ARG A 207 -18.19 19.82 11.28
N CYS A 208 -18.67 21.05 11.49
CA CYS A 208 -17.83 22.15 11.95
C CYS A 208 -17.20 21.83 13.31
N PHE A 209 -17.98 21.31 14.27
CA PHE A 209 -17.45 20.88 15.56
C PHE A 209 -16.35 19.81 15.39
N SER A 210 -16.63 18.75 14.62
CA SER A 210 -15.69 17.65 14.36
C SER A 210 -14.37 18.15 13.77
N SER A 211 -14.42 19.02 12.75
CA SER A 211 -13.24 19.59 12.10
C SER A 211 -12.33 20.38 13.06
N TRP A 212 -12.93 21.15 13.99
CA TRP A 212 -12.19 21.90 15.00
C TRP A 212 -11.59 21.03 16.11
N VAL A 213 -12.29 19.95 16.46
CA VAL A 213 -11.79 18.94 17.40
C VAL A 213 -10.59 18.21 16.79
N HIS A 214 -10.72 17.73 15.55
CA HIS A 214 -9.64 17.01 14.85
C HIS A 214 -8.35 17.83 14.70
N LEU A 215 -8.46 19.16 14.53
CA LEU A 215 -7.32 20.07 14.51
C LEU A 215 -6.60 20.21 15.88
N GLN A 216 -7.15 19.65 16.95
CA GLN A 216 -6.69 19.81 18.34
C GLN A 216 -6.65 21.28 18.81
N ALA A 217 -7.50 22.14 18.23
CA ALA A 217 -7.62 23.55 18.62
C ALA A 217 -8.50 23.76 19.87
N VAL A 218 -9.27 22.74 20.25
CA VAL A 218 -10.17 22.75 21.41
C VAL A 218 -9.50 22.13 22.62
N THR A 219 -9.50 22.84 23.75
CA THR A 219 -8.94 22.32 25.01
C THR A 219 -9.87 21.30 25.69
N LEU A 220 -9.32 20.39 26.50
CA LEU A 220 -10.09 19.39 27.26
C LEU A 220 -11.16 20.02 28.17
N HIS A 221 -10.84 21.12 28.85
CA HIS A 221 -11.80 21.86 29.68
C HIS A 221 -12.98 22.44 28.87
N GLN A 222 -12.72 22.93 27.66
CA GLN A 222 -13.77 23.44 26.78
C GLN A 222 -14.67 22.31 26.27
N LEU A 223 -14.13 21.12 26.02
CA LEU A 223 -14.90 19.96 25.59
C LEU A 223 -15.89 19.47 26.66
N THR A 224 -15.44 19.38 27.92
CA THR A 224 -16.30 18.92 29.04
C THR A 224 -17.45 19.86 29.36
N SER A 225 -17.32 21.15 29.05
CA SER A 225 -18.33 22.18 29.28
C SER A 225 -19.20 22.50 28.05
N CYS A 226 -18.93 21.85 26.91
CA CYS A 226 -19.57 22.16 25.63
C CYS A 226 -20.99 21.59 25.52
N ALA A 227 -21.99 22.45 25.29
CA ALA A 227 -23.38 22.01 25.08
C ALA A 227 -23.53 21.21 23.77
N THR A 228 -22.71 21.53 22.76
CA THR A 228 -22.66 20.79 21.49
C THR A 228 -22.31 19.31 21.69
N LEU A 229 -21.38 18.97 22.60
CA LEU A 229 -21.07 17.57 22.93
C LEU A 229 -22.28 16.82 23.51
N GLY A 230 -23.05 17.49 24.38
CA GLY A 230 -24.31 16.95 24.89
C GLY A 230 -25.33 16.70 23.77
N HIS A 231 -25.42 17.59 22.78
CA HIS A 231 -26.28 17.42 21.61
C HIS A 231 -25.85 16.25 20.72
N VAL A 232 -24.54 16.00 20.58
CA VAL A 232 -24.01 14.83 19.85
C VAL A 232 -24.55 13.53 20.44
N PHE A 233 -24.36 13.32 21.75
CA PHE A 233 -24.85 12.09 22.39
C PHE A 233 -26.39 12.00 22.42
N ALA A 234 -27.09 13.12 22.58
CA ALA A 234 -28.55 13.14 22.48
C ALA A 234 -29.04 12.75 21.08
N THR A 235 -28.32 13.15 20.03
CA THR A 235 -28.60 12.77 18.64
C THR A 235 -28.38 11.28 18.42
N LEU A 236 -27.25 10.73 18.89
CA LEU A 236 -26.94 9.29 18.81
C LEU A 236 -27.91 8.44 19.64
N SER A 237 -28.46 8.97 20.72
CA SER A 237 -29.47 8.27 21.52
C SER A 237 -30.88 8.38 20.93
N SER A 238 -31.11 9.33 20.03
CA SER A 238 -32.42 9.61 19.47
C SER A 238 -32.72 8.72 18.28
N HIS A 239 -33.76 7.91 18.44
CA HIS A 239 -34.25 7.02 17.39
C HIS A 239 -34.73 7.80 16.12
N HIS A 240 -35.25 9.01 16.29
CA HIS A 240 -35.77 9.85 15.21
C HIS A 240 -34.71 10.69 14.47
N SER A 241 -33.42 10.49 14.78
CA SER A 241 -32.32 11.15 14.05
C SER A 241 -32.30 10.71 12.59
N THR A 242 -32.07 11.67 11.68
CA THR A 242 -31.86 11.36 10.25
C THR A 242 -30.49 10.72 10.05
N PRO A 243 -30.30 9.87 9.03
CA PRO A 243 -29.02 9.18 8.81
C PRO A 243 -27.82 10.15 8.71
N LEU A 244 -27.95 11.23 7.92
CA LEU A 244 -26.92 12.26 7.79
C LEU A 244 -26.56 12.97 9.10
N LEU A 245 -27.54 13.17 10.00
CA LEU A 245 -27.30 13.80 11.29
C LEU A 245 -26.64 12.81 12.27
N HIS A 246 -27.05 11.55 12.21
CA HIS A 246 -26.46 10.47 13.00
C HIS A 246 -25.00 10.20 12.60
N GLU A 247 -24.70 10.19 11.30
CA GLU A 247 -23.33 10.08 10.77
C GLU A 247 -22.45 11.25 11.26
N ALA A 248 -22.91 12.49 11.09
CA ALA A 248 -22.15 13.67 11.56
C ALA A 248 -21.93 13.67 13.08
N ALA A 249 -22.88 13.16 13.86
CA ALA A 249 -22.71 12.98 15.31
C ALA A 249 -21.68 11.89 15.62
N SER A 250 -21.69 10.79 14.87
CA SER A 250 -20.73 9.68 15.03
C SER A 250 -19.31 10.12 14.68
N ASP A 251 -19.14 10.87 13.59
CA ASP A 251 -17.85 11.44 13.19
C ASP A 251 -17.32 12.43 14.24
N ALA A 252 -18.18 13.23 14.86
CA ALA A 252 -17.80 14.14 15.94
C ALA A 252 -17.29 13.37 17.19
N VAL A 253 -17.93 12.25 17.54
CA VAL A 253 -17.42 11.39 18.62
C VAL A 253 -16.10 10.75 18.23
N CYS A 254 -15.96 10.21 17.01
CA CYS A 254 -14.71 9.59 16.57
C CYS A 254 -13.55 10.60 16.56
N ALA A 255 -13.77 11.82 16.06
CA ALA A 255 -12.77 12.90 16.09
C ALA A 255 -12.34 13.23 17.53
N LEU A 256 -13.28 13.28 18.48
CA LEU A 256 -12.97 13.48 19.90
C LEU A 256 -12.11 12.34 20.48
N LEU A 257 -12.42 11.09 20.12
CA LEU A 257 -11.69 9.92 20.61
C LEU A 257 -10.26 9.85 20.05
N GLN A 258 -10.06 10.24 18.79
CA GLN A 258 -8.72 10.39 18.21
C GLN A 258 -7.88 11.41 18.98
N VAL A 259 -8.45 12.56 19.35
CA VAL A 259 -7.74 13.55 20.18
C VAL A 259 -7.37 12.97 21.55
N VAL A 260 -8.28 12.22 22.18
CA VAL A 260 -7.99 11.54 23.45
C VAL A 260 -6.81 10.57 23.31
N ALA A 261 -6.78 9.79 22.23
CA ALA A 261 -5.71 8.84 21.93
C ALA A 261 -4.35 9.54 21.68
N ASP A 262 -4.34 10.64 20.92
CA ASP A 262 -3.12 11.40 20.61
C ASP A 262 -2.50 12.03 21.87
N GLN A 263 -3.33 12.60 22.75
CA GLN A 263 -2.87 13.21 24.00
C GLN A 263 -2.26 12.16 24.96
N GLU A 264 -2.80 10.94 25.00
CA GLU A 264 -2.20 9.85 25.81
C GLU A 264 -0.81 9.44 25.30
N ASN A 265 -0.58 9.47 23.98
CA ASN A 265 0.70 9.10 23.38
C ASN A 265 1.80 10.15 23.62
N GLU A 266 1.48 11.45 23.56
CA GLU A 266 2.44 12.53 23.84
C GLU A 266 2.93 12.50 25.30
N ASP A 267 2.03 12.22 26.25
CA ASP A 267 2.34 12.19 27.68
C ASP A 267 3.28 11.04 28.07
N ASN A 268 3.20 9.89 27.38
CA ASN A 268 4.11 8.75 27.59
C ASN A 268 5.59 9.07 27.27
N THR A 269 5.86 10.12 26.48
CA THR A 269 7.22 10.54 26.13
C THR A 269 7.81 11.62 27.05
N THR A 270 7.01 12.26 27.92
CA THR A 270 7.40 13.47 28.65
C THR A 270 7.35 13.31 30.18
N GLN A 271 8.43 12.77 30.77
CA GLN A 271 8.55 12.44 32.22
C GLN A 271 8.65 13.63 33.23
N ASN A 272 8.01 14.79 33.01
CA ASN A 272 8.14 15.93 33.94
C ASN A 272 6.84 16.25 34.71
N GLY A 273 6.88 16.13 36.04
CA GLY A 273 5.76 16.15 36.99
C GLY A 273 4.95 17.45 37.17
N GLN A 274 4.70 18.23 36.13
CA GLN A 274 3.67 19.30 36.09
C GLN A 274 2.32 18.83 35.50
N LEU A 275 2.24 17.59 35.00
CA LEU A 275 1.10 17.03 34.25
C LEU A 275 -0.12 16.53 35.06
N THR A 276 -0.09 16.55 36.40
CA THR A 276 -1.12 15.84 37.19
C THR A 276 -2.53 16.43 37.10
N SER A 277 -2.70 17.73 36.83
CA SER A 277 -4.03 18.33 36.67
C SER A 277 -4.67 18.01 35.31
N THR A 278 -3.90 18.12 34.22
CA THR A 278 -4.36 17.84 32.87
C THR A 278 -4.67 16.36 32.68
N LEU A 279 -3.85 15.47 33.27
CA LEU A 279 -4.14 14.05 33.31
C LEU A 279 -5.44 13.74 34.06
N ASN A 280 -5.69 14.38 35.20
CA ASN A 280 -6.95 14.18 35.94
C ASN A 280 -8.16 14.65 35.12
N GLU A 281 -8.07 15.78 34.43
CA GLU A 281 -9.12 16.28 33.53
C GLU A 281 -9.37 15.31 32.36
N LEU A 282 -8.30 14.80 31.74
CA LEU A 282 -8.39 13.79 30.70
C LEU A 282 -9.10 12.52 31.22
N ARG A 283 -8.68 12.00 32.39
CA ARG A 283 -9.33 10.82 33.00
C ARG A 283 -10.81 11.05 33.31
N THR A 284 -11.20 12.25 33.76
CA THR A 284 -12.62 12.56 33.97
C THR A 284 -13.42 12.60 32.67
N LEU A 285 -12.84 13.13 31.59
CA LEU A 285 -13.46 13.13 30.27
C LEU A 285 -13.60 11.69 29.74
N GLU A 286 -12.55 10.88 29.83
CA GLU A 286 -12.57 9.47 29.43
C GLU A 286 -13.67 8.70 30.15
N ASP A 287 -13.76 8.82 31.49
CA ASP A 287 -14.77 8.12 32.28
C ASP A 287 -16.19 8.56 31.89
N SER A 288 -16.38 9.86 31.61
CA SER A 288 -17.65 10.39 31.09
C SER A 288 -17.97 9.84 29.68
N LEU A 289 -16.98 9.74 28.80
CA LEU A 289 -17.16 9.20 27.45
C LEU A 289 -17.50 7.72 27.47
N VAL A 290 -16.80 6.92 28.27
CA VAL A 290 -17.08 5.49 28.47
C VAL A 290 -18.53 5.30 28.92
N GLN A 291 -19.00 6.09 29.89
CA GLN A 291 -20.38 5.97 30.37
C GLN A 291 -21.40 6.38 29.30
N SER A 292 -21.16 7.49 28.59
CA SER A 292 -22.06 7.97 27.54
C SER A 292 -22.15 6.99 26.37
N ILE A 293 -21.03 6.41 25.93
CA ILE A 293 -20.99 5.47 24.82
C ILE A 293 -21.64 4.14 25.20
N LYS A 294 -21.42 3.62 26.40
CA LYS A 294 -22.14 2.43 26.89
C LYS A 294 -23.66 2.61 26.90
N ASN A 295 -24.14 3.81 27.20
CA ASN A 295 -25.57 4.10 27.18
C ASN A 295 -26.18 4.08 25.75
N LEU A 296 -25.36 3.99 24.70
CA LEU A 296 -25.82 3.86 23.31
C LEU A 296 -26.12 2.40 22.91
N GLU A 297 -25.75 1.40 23.70
CA GLU A 297 -25.98 -0.02 23.40
C GLU A 297 -27.46 -0.34 23.11
N PRO A 298 -28.46 0.16 23.87
CA PRO A 298 -29.87 -0.05 23.52
C PRO A 298 -30.28 0.58 22.19
N ALA A 299 -29.69 1.72 21.82
CA ALA A 299 -29.97 2.40 20.56
C ALA A 299 -29.37 1.64 19.36
N TYR A 300 -28.18 1.04 19.54
CA TYR A 300 -27.61 0.10 18.58
C TYR A 300 -28.53 -1.10 18.34
N HIS A 301 -29.00 -1.77 19.41
CA HIS A 301 -29.91 -2.90 19.25
C HIS A 301 -31.23 -2.54 18.56
N LEU A 302 -31.75 -1.34 18.81
CA LEU A 302 -32.92 -0.84 18.11
C LEU A 302 -32.64 -0.63 16.61
N ALA A 303 -31.49 -0.04 16.25
CA ALA A 303 -31.09 0.10 14.85
C ALA A 303 -30.96 -1.26 14.14
N VAL A 304 -30.36 -2.26 14.80
CA VAL A 304 -30.27 -3.63 14.26
C VAL A 304 -31.66 -4.27 14.10
N ALA A 305 -32.56 -4.08 15.07
CA ALA A 305 -33.92 -4.63 15.00
C ALA A 305 -34.77 -4.00 13.89
N GLU A 306 -34.43 -2.77 13.48
CA GLU A 306 -35.10 -2.05 12.40
C GLU A 306 -34.38 -2.16 11.05
N GLU A 307 -33.32 -2.98 10.98
CA GLU A 307 -32.51 -3.17 9.77
C GLU A 307 -31.87 -1.85 9.25
N ASP A 308 -31.61 -0.89 10.16
CA ASP A 308 -30.90 0.37 9.86
C ASP A 308 -29.38 0.13 9.91
N THR A 309 -28.85 -0.41 8.82
CA THR A 309 -27.43 -0.77 8.68
C THR A 309 -26.51 0.45 8.78
N GLU A 310 -26.91 1.61 8.25
CA GLU A 310 -26.13 2.85 8.32
C GLU A 310 -25.91 3.28 9.77
N LYS A 311 -26.94 3.23 10.62
CA LYS A 311 -26.77 3.51 12.06
C LYS A 311 -25.96 2.43 12.77
N ALA A 312 -26.17 1.16 12.45
CA ALA A 312 -25.39 0.06 13.04
C ALA A 312 -23.88 0.22 12.77
N LEU A 313 -23.49 0.56 11.53
CA LEU A 313 -22.10 0.85 11.14
C LEU A 313 -21.55 2.04 11.94
N ASN A 314 -22.33 3.11 12.07
CA ASN A 314 -21.95 4.30 12.82
C ASN A 314 -21.69 4.00 14.31
N TYR A 315 -22.56 3.23 14.97
CA TYR A 315 -22.32 2.79 16.36
C TYR A 315 -21.09 1.89 16.46
N CYS A 316 -20.90 0.96 15.51
CA CYS A 316 -19.73 0.09 15.49
C CYS A 316 -18.42 0.88 15.39
N ARG A 317 -18.37 1.93 14.55
CA ARG A 317 -17.23 2.86 14.47
C ARG A 317 -16.96 3.50 15.83
N VAL A 318 -18.00 4.07 16.46
CA VAL A 318 -17.87 4.71 17.79
C VAL A 318 -17.39 3.73 18.87
N PHE A 319 -17.92 2.51 18.91
CA PHE A 319 -17.54 1.48 19.88
C PHE A 319 -16.11 0.97 19.66
N THR A 320 -15.68 0.86 18.41
CA THR A 320 -14.32 0.46 18.05
C THR A 320 -13.32 1.56 18.42
N GLU A 321 -13.61 2.82 18.05
CA GLU A 321 -12.73 3.95 18.29
C GLU A 321 -12.50 4.20 19.80
N ILE A 322 -13.52 4.05 20.65
CA ILE A 322 -13.34 4.21 22.11
C ILE A 322 -12.46 3.10 22.70
N ALA A 323 -12.60 1.87 22.18
CA ALA A 323 -11.77 0.75 22.62
C ALA A 323 -10.31 0.95 22.17
N GLU A 324 -10.08 1.46 20.97
CA GLU A 324 -8.74 1.80 20.46
C GLU A 324 -8.10 2.97 21.22
N ALA A 325 -8.86 4.02 21.50
CA ALA A 325 -8.38 5.21 22.19
C ALA A 325 -8.00 4.90 23.65
N LEU A 326 -8.68 3.95 24.30
CA LEU A 326 -8.42 3.58 25.70
C LEU A 326 -7.66 2.25 25.85
N LEU A 327 -7.10 1.71 24.76
CA LEU A 327 -6.40 0.43 24.77
C LEU A 327 -5.21 0.42 25.75
N HIS A 328 -4.40 1.48 25.73
CA HIS A 328 -3.26 1.59 26.65
C HIS A 328 -3.72 1.55 28.12
N ARG A 329 -4.74 2.35 28.47
CA ARG A 329 -5.35 2.34 29.80
C ARG A 329 -5.94 0.97 30.18
N MET A 330 -6.59 0.28 29.23
CA MET A 330 -7.06 -1.09 29.43
C MET A 330 -5.91 -2.03 29.80
N LEU A 331 -4.80 -1.98 29.06
CA LEU A 331 -3.60 -2.78 29.33
C LEU A 331 -2.95 -2.42 30.66
N GLU A 332 -2.85 -1.14 31.03
CA GLU A 332 -2.31 -0.72 32.32
C GLU A 332 -3.16 -1.19 33.50
N SER A 333 -4.49 -1.14 33.35
CA SER A 333 -5.42 -1.59 34.40
C SER A 333 -5.23 -3.06 34.76
N THR A 334 -4.66 -3.87 33.86
CA THR A 334 -4.35 -5.28 34.12
C THR A 334 -3.16 -5.48 35.06
N LYS A 335 -2.27 -4.49 35.22
CA LYS A 335 -1.09 -4.57 36.11
C LYS A 335 -1.48 -4.49 37.59
N ASN A 336 -2.55 -3.75 37.90
CA ASN A 336 -3.03 -3.57 39.25
C ASN A 336 -4.06 -4.66 39.59
N ASN A 337 -3.62 -5.73 40.27
CA ASN A 337 -4.48 -6.87 40.70
C ASN A 337 -5.60 -6.50 41.69
N ASN A 338 -5.80 -5.21 41.99
CA ASN A 338 -6.92 -4.74 42.77
C ASN A 338 -8.08 -4.52 41.80
N GLY A 339 -8.97 -5.51 41.67
CA GLY A 339 -10.19 -5.46 40.87
C GLY A 339 -11.11 -4.31 41.28
N THR A 340 -10.77 -3.11 40.81
CA THR A 340 -11.55 -1.90 41.01
C THR A 340 -12.65 -1.85 39.94
N MET A 341 -13.78 -1.23 40.28
CA MET A 341 -14.94 -1.01 39.40
C MET A 341 -14.55 -0.37 38.05
N ASN A 342 -13.42 0.34 38.00
CA ASN A 342 -12.88 0.96 36.80
C ASN A 342 -12.35 -0.07 35.79
N THR A 343 -11.75 -1.18 36.23
CA THR A 343 -11.27 -2.24 35.32
C THR A 343 -12.44 -2.97 34.66
N SER A 344 -13.52 -3.28 35.39
CA SER A 344 -14.73 -3.87 34.80
C SER A 344 -15.40 -2.93 33.80
N ASN A 345 -15.33 -1.61 34.04
CA ASN A 345 -15.89 -0.65 33.11
C ASN A 345 -15.14 -0.62 31.77
N LEU A 346 -13.81 -0.67 31.79
CA LEU A 346 -13.01 -0.65 30.57
C LEU A 346 -13.15 -1.96 29.76
N PHE A 347 -13.14 -3.12 30.43
CA PHE A 347 -13.32 -4.40 29.75
C PHE A 347 -14.71 -4.55 29.13
N GLY A 348 -15.74 -3.90 29.69
CA GLY A 348 -17.07 -3.85 29.06
C GLY A 348 -17.09 -3.16 27.69
N LEU A 349 -16.04 -2.43 27.29
CA LEU A 349 -15.90 -1.93 25.91
C LEU A 349 -15.64 -3.07 24.92
N LEU A 350 -14.90 -4.11 25.32
CA LEU A 350 -14.69 -5.30 24.50
C LEU A 350 -16.01 -6.03 24.23
N ASP A 351 -16.92 -6.02 25.21
CA ASP A 351 -18.25 -6.60 25.04
C ASP A 351 -19.07 -5.84 23.99
N LEU A 352 -19.02 -4.50 23.97
CA LEU A 352 -19.67 -3.70 22.92
C LEU A 352 -19.11 -4.00 21.54
N VAL A 353 -17.77 -4.04 21.41
CA VAL A 353 -17.11 -4.39 20.13
C VAL A 353 -17.51 -5.80 19.69
N LEU A 354 -17.51 -6.79 20.60
CA LEU A 354 -17.95 -8.16 20.29
C LEU A 354 -19.45 -8.25 19.96
N THR A 355 -20.28 -7.39 20.53
CA THR A 355 -21.70 -7.26 20.15
C THR A 355 -21.83 -6.79 18.70
N CYS A 356 -20.97 -5.90 18.22
CA CYS A 356 -20.89 -5.52 16.81
C CYS A 356 -20.34 -6.65 15.92
N VAL A 357 -19.32 -7.39 16.36
CA VAL A 357 -18.85 -8.59 15.65
C VAL A 357 -19.98 -9.63 15.52
N GLY A 358 -20.90 -9.69 16.47
CA GLY A 358 -22.07 -10.58 16.44
C GLY A 358 -23.19 -10.13 15.49
N HIS A 359 -23.07 -8.99 14.81
CA HIS A 359 -24.03 -8.54 13.80
C HIS A 359 -24.14 -9.57 12.65
N HIS A 360 -25.25 -9.58 11.92
CA HIS A 360 -25.46 -10.54 10.82
C HIS A 360 -24.66 -10.17 9.57
N ASP A 361 -24.49 -8.88 9.31
CA ASP A 361 -23.65 -8.34 8.24
C ASP A 361 -22.16 -8.35 8.66
N TYR A 362 -21.31 -8.96 7.83
CA TYR A 362 -19.88 -9.04 8.07
C TYR A 362 -19.16 -7.69 7.94
N GLU A 363 -19.73 -6.73 7.20
CA GLU A 363 -19.15 -5.38 7.05
C GLU A 363 -19.08 -4.65 8.40
N VAL A 364 -20.07 -4.88 9.27
CA VAL A 364 -20.07 -4.35 10.65
C VAL A 364 -18.96 -4.99 11.47
N ALA A 365 -18.78 -6.32 11.36
CA ALA A 365 -17.71 -7.02 12.08
C ALA A 365 -16.33 -6.56 11.63
N GLU A 366 -16.15 -6.32 10.33
CA GLU A 366 -14.89 -5.91 9.71
C GLU A 366 -14.36 -4.57 10.24
N ILE A 367 -15.24 -3.59 10.55
CA ILE A 367 -14.83 -2.30 11.14
C ILE A 367 -13.99 -2.51 12.40
N THR A 368 -14.23 -3.58 13.15
CA THR A 368 -13.55 -3.85 14.42
C THR A 368 -12.12 -4.39 14.26
N PHE A 369 -11.69 -4.77 13.05
CA PHE A 369 -10.44 -5.52 12.87
C PHE A 369 -9.20 -4.69 13.22
N GLY A 370 -9.21 -3.38 12.93
CA GLY A 370 -8.11 -2.47 13.29
C GLY A 370 -7.76 -2.53 14.77
N PHE A 371 -8.79 -2.45 15.62
CA PHE A 371 -8.67 -2.61 17.07
C PHE A 371 -8.03 -3.94 17.47
N TRP A 372 -8.49 -5.05 16.91
CA TRP A 372 -7.99 -6.37 17.27
C TRP A 372 -6.54 -6.60 16.85
N TYR A 373 -6.12 -6.07 15.69
CA TYR A 373 -4.72 -6.08 15.27
C TYR A 373 -3.84 -5.30 16.25
N LYS A 374 -4.26 -4.08 16.62
CA LYS A 374 -3.54 -3.23 17.57
C LYS A 374 -3.44 -3.86 18.96
N LEU A 375 -4.54 -4.42 19.47
CA LEU A 375 -4.54 -5.16 20.74
C LEU A 375 -3.56 -6.34 20.70
N SER A 376 -3.54 -7.08 19.59
CA SER A 376 -2.63 -8.21 19.39
C SER A 376 -1.17 -7.79 19.42
N GLU A 377 -0.83 -6.73 18.68
CA GLU A 377 0.51 -6.15 18.61
C GLU A 377 1.00 -5.68 19.99
N ASP A 378 0.18 -4.91 20.72
CA ASP A 378 0.53 -4.40 22.04
C ASP A 378 0.70 -5.52 23.08
N LEU A 379 -0.14 -6.56 23.03
CA LEU A 379 0.00 -7.73 23.92
C LEU A 379 1.26 -8.54 23.59
N TYR A 380 1.55 -8.73 22.30
CA TYR A 380 2.75 -9.43 21.85
C TYR A 380 4.02 -8.70 22.28
N HIS A 381 4.06 -7.36 22.14
CA HIS A 381 5.17 -6.53 22.59
C HIS A 381 5.31 -6.48 24.11
N ALA A 382 4.21 -6.51 24.86
CA ALA A 382 4.24 -6.53 26.32
C ALA A 382 4.89 -7.81 26.88
N ASN A 383 4.79 -8.94 26.16
CA ASN A 383 5.38 -10.24 26.50
C ASN A 383 5.09 -10.66 27.97
N ASP A 384 3.81 -10.57 28.35
CA ASP A 384 3.29 -10.77 29.70
C ASP A 384 2.11 -11.77 29.67
N ASP A 385 2.38 -13.02 30.04
CA ASP A 385 1.40 -14.11 29.98
C ASP A 385 0.20 -13.88 30.93
N ASP A 386 0.44 -13.32 32.13
CA ASP A 386 -0.59 -13.03 33.12
C ASP A 386 -1.54 -11.91 32.65
N ARG A 387 -1.04 -11.00 31.80
CA ARG A 387 -1.87 -10.02 31.11
C ARG A 387 -2.64 -10.65 29.97
N THR A 388 -1.96 -11.41 29.13
CA THR A 388 -2.51 -12.04 27.92
C THR A 388 -3.70 -12.94 28.25
N ILE A 389 -3.61 -13.72 29.32
CA ILE A 389 -4.68 -14.65 29.74
C ILE A 389 -5.99 -13.93 30.10
N LYS A 390 -5.95 -12.65 30.50
CA LYS A 390 -7.16 -11.86 30.82
C LYS A 390 -7.98 -11.52 29.57
N PHE A 391 -7.35 -11.48 28.40
CA PHE A 391 -8.01 -11.21 27.11
C PHE A 391 -8.49 -12.48 26.40
N LYS A 392 -7.98 -13.65 26.78
CA LYS A 392 -8.31 -14.94 26.17
C LYS A 392 -9.82 -15.19 25.97
N PRO A 393 -10.72 -14.95 26.94
CA PRO A 393 -12.16 -15.20 26.75
C PRO A 393 -12.79 -14.33 25.65
N TYR A 394 -12.28 -13.12 25.45
CA TYR A 394 -12.77 -12.19 24.42
C TYR A 394 -12.29 -12.63 23.03
N ILE A 395 -11.04 -13.08 22.93
CA ILE A 395 -10.50 -13.61 21.67
C ILE A 395 -11.14 -14.94 21.28
N GLU A 396 -11.47 -15.82 22.24
CA GLU A 396 -12.24 -17.04 21.97
C GLU A 396 -13.63 -16.70 21.38
N ARG A 397 -14.31 -15.70 21.94
CA ARG A 397 -15.59 -15.21 21.42
C ARG A 397 -15.46 -14.57 20.04
N LEU A 398 -14.40 -13.79 19.81
CA LEU A 398 -14.07 -13.20 18.50
C LEU A 398 -13.91 -14.30 17.45
N ILE A 399 -13.03 -15.28 17.70
CA ILE A 399 -12.76 -16.40 16.78
C ILE A 399 -14.05 -17.17 16.49
N GLY A 400 -14.86 -17.46 17.52
CA GLY A 400 -16.15 -18.12 17.34
C GLY A 400 -17.14 -17.31 16.49
N ALA A 401 -17.15 -15.97 16.63
CA ALA A 401 -18.02 -15.11 15.84
C ALA A 401 -17.54 -14.99 14.38
N VAL A 402 -16.25 -14.76 14.13
CA VAL A 402 -15.71 -14.68 12.75
C VAL A 402 -15.76 -16.03 12.03
N CYS A 403 -15.70 -17.15 12.75
CA CYS A 403 -15.93 -18.48 12.19
C CYS A 403 -17.36 -18.64 11.64
N ARG A 404 -18.35 -18.03 12.29
CA ARG A 404 -19.73 -17.98 11.79
C ARG A 404 -19.86 -17.04 10.59
N HIS A 405 -19.23 -15.87 10.64
CA HIS A 405 -19.18 -14.94 9.49
C HIS A 405 -18.49 -15.53 8.25
N CYS A 406 -17.60 -16.50 8.41
CA CYS A 406 -16.98 -17.18 7.28
C CYS A 406 -17.89 -18.23 6.61
N GLN A 407 -19.10 -18.48 7.12
CA GLN A 407 -20.04 -19.43 6.49
C GLN A 407 -20.52 -18.86 5.16
N MET A 408 -20.41 -19.65 4.10
CA MET A 408 -20.99 -19.31 2.80
C MET A 408 -22.52 -19.45 2.87
N GLU A 409 -23.22 -18.80 1.95
CA GLU A 409 -24.66 -19.02 1.81
C GLU A 409 -24.96 -20.51 1.48
N PRO A 410 -26.00 -21.12 2.10
CA PRO A 410 -26.27 -22.55 1.95
C PRO A 410 -26.53 -23.01 0.51
N ASP A 411 -26.98 -22.11 -0.36
CA ASP A 411 -27.26 -22.31 -1.79
C ASP A 411 -26.09 -21.91 -2.71
N HIS A 412 -24.95 -21.49 -2.15
CA HIS A 412 -23.76 -21.20 -2.94
C HIS A 412 -23.24 -22.45 -3.67
N GLU A 413 -23.03 -22.34 -4.98
CA GLU A 413 -22.50 -23.43 -5.80
C GLU A 413 -21.00 -23.23 -6.08
N GLY A 414 -20.20 -24.29 -5.92
CA GLY A 414 -18.81 -24.29 -6.36
C GLY A 414 -17.82 -23.81 -5.28
N VAL A 415 -16.85 -22.99 -5.70
CA VAL A 415 -15.78 -22.43 -4.86
C VAL A 415 -15.81 -20.90 -4.95
N LEU A 416 -15.43 -20.21 -3.88
CA LEU A 416 -15.35 -18.75 -3.90
C LEU A 416 -14.30 -18.26 -4.89
N GLU A 417 -14.65 -17.23 -5.65
CA GLU A 417 -13.73 -16.54 -6.56
C GLU A 417 -12.87 -15.53 -5.79
N GLU A 418 -11.60 -15.35 -6.18
CA GLU A 418 -10.70 -14.40 -5.51
C GLU A 418 -11.13 -12.93 -5.63
N SER A 419 -11.98 -12.60 -6.61
CA SER A 419 -12.52 -11.25 -6.81
C SER A 419 -13.79 -10.95 -5.99
N ASP A 420 -14.31 -11.93 -5.26
CA ASP A 420 -15.49 -11.76 -4.42
C ASP A 420 -15.16 -10.93 -3.16
N ASP A 421 -15.99 -9.95 -2.82
CA ASP A 421 -15.85 -9.13 -1.61
C ASP A 421 -15.86 -10.01 -0.35
N PHE A 422 -16.67 -11.08 -0.35
CA PHE A 422 -16.72 -12.04 0.75
C PHE A 422 -15.43 -12.88 0.86
N ALA A 423 -14.81 -13.24 -0.27
CA ALA A 423 -13.49 -13.89 -0.26
C ALA A 423 -12.41 -12.94 0.28
N GLY A 424 -12.50 -11.65 -0.05
CA GLY A 424 -11.69 -10.59 0.54
C GLY A 424 -11.86 -10.49 2.05
N PHE A 425 -13.10 -10.49 2.55
CA PHE A 425 -13.41 -10.51 3.98
C PHE A 425 -12.83 -11.75 4.67
N ARG A 426 -13.06 -12.96 4.12
CA ARG A 426 -12.51 -14.21 4.66
C ARG A 426 -10.99 -14.18 4.74
N SER A 427 -10.33 -13.61 3.73
CA SER A 427 -8.87 -13.44 3.75
C SER A 427 -8.43 -12.55 4.92
N ARG A 428 -9.13 -11.44 5.19
CA ARG A 428 -8.88 -10.58 6.36
C ARG A 428 -9.15 -11.31 7.67
N VAL A 429 -10.19 -12.14 7.76
CA VAL A 429 -10.44 -13.01 8.93
C VAL A 429 -9.27 -13.98 9.15
N SER A 430 -8.75 -14.62 8.09
CA SER A 430 -7.63 -15.54 8.22
C SER A 430 -6.38 -14.85 8.76
N GLU A 431 -6.08 -13.62 8.34
CA GLU A 431 -4.95 -12.85 8.86
C GLU A 431 -5.19 -12.43 10.32
N LEU A 432 -6.40 -11.93 10.64
CA LEU A 432 -6.77 -11.59 12.01
C LEU A 432 -6.61 -12.78 12.97
N VAL A 433 -7.11 -13.96 12.58
CA VAL A 433 -7.00 -15.18 13.39
C VAL A 433 -5.52 -15.55 13.59
N LYS A 434 -4.68 -15.48 12.55
CA LYS A 434 -3.24 -15.75 12.68
C LYS A 434 -2.55 -14.81 13.67
N ASP A 435 -2.97 -13.56 13.72
CA ASP A 435 -2.39 -12.56 14.61
C ASP A 435 -2.85 -12.75 16.06
N VAL A 436 -4.13 -13.05 16.31
CA VAL A 436 -4.65 -13.16 17.69
C VAL A 436 -4.53 -14.56 18.30
N VAL A 437 -4.24 -15.59 17.51
CA VAL A 437 -4.30 -17.00 17.98
C VAL A 437 -3.32 -17.31 19.10
N PHE A 438 -2.18 -16.60 19.21
CA PHE A 438 -1.22 -16.84 20.29
C PHE A 438 -1.82 -16.61 21.69
N ILE A 439 -2.85 -15.74 21.79
CA ILE A 439 -3.55 -15.42 23.05
C ILE A 439 -4.36 -16.62 23.57
N VAL A 440 -4.93 -17.42 22.66
CA VAL A 440 -5.77 -18.59 22.97
C VAL A 440 -4.96 -19.89 22.95
N GLY A 441 -4.06 -20.00 21.97
CA GLY A 441 -3.27 -21.17 21.60
C GLY A 441 -3.79 -21.87 20.35
N SER A 442 -2.94 -22.01 19.32
CA SER A 442 -3.29 -22.59 18.01
C SER A 442 -3.87 -24.00 18.10
N ALA A 443 -3.27 -24.86 18.93
CA ALA A 443 -3.78 -26.20 19.16
C ALA A 443 -5.17 -26.21 19.81
N SER A 444 -5.47 -25.24 20.68
CA SER A 444 -6.79 -25.13 21.32
C SER A 444 -7.86 -24.76 20.30
N VAL A 445 -7.60 -23.77 19.46
CA VAL A 445 -8.52 -23.34 18.38
C VAL A 445 -8.73 -24.47 17.39
N PHE A 446 -7.65 -25.12 16.94
CA PHE A 446 -7.73 -26.25 16.02
C PHE A 446 -8.57 -27.41 16.56
N LYS A 447 -8.35 -27.79 17.84
CA LYS A 447 -9.14 -28.83 18.52
C LYS A 447 -10.60 -28.43 18.66
N HIS A 448 -10.88 -27.19 19.04
CA HIS A 448 -12.24 -26.71 19.21
C HIS A 448 -13.02 -26.75 17.89
N CYS A 449 -12.43 -26.26 16.80
CA CYS A 449 -13.03 -26.31 15.46
C CYS A 449 -13.22 -27.76 14.96
N PHE A 450 -12.28 -28.66 15.24
CA PHE A 450 -12.45 -30.07 14.86
C PHE A 450 -13.60 -30.74 15.63
N TYR A 451 -13.68 -30.53 16.95
CA TYR A 451 -14.75 -31.13 17.76
C TYR A 451 -16.13 -30.51 17.53
N SER A 452 -16.22 -29.29 17.00
CA SER A 452 -17.51 -28.70 16.63
C SER A 452 -18.13 -29.39 15.40
N ILE A 453 -17.31 -30.01 14.54
CA ILE A 453 -17.76 -30.70 13.33
C ILE A 453 -17.71 -32.23 13.44
N HIS A 454 -16.76 -32.78 14.19
CA HIS A 454 -16.55 -34.22 14.29
C HIS A 454 -17.60 -34.89 15.19
N GLY A 455 -18.22 -35.97 14.71
CA GLY A 455 -19.20 -36.75 15.45
C GLY A 455 -20.62 -36.16 15.50
N GLN A 456 -20.86 -35.02 14.83
CA GLN A 456 -22.19 -34.44 14.66
C GLN A 456 -22.85 -35.01 13.38
N ASN A 457 -24.10 -35.47 13.50
CA ASN A 457 -24.85 -35.96 12.34
C ASN A 457 -25.57 -34.80 11.63
N ASN A 458 -25.54 -34.79 10.29
CA ASN A 458 -26.26 -33.85 9.42
C ASN A 458 -25.89 -32.37 9.62
N LEU A 459 -24.60 -32.06 9.84
CA LEU A 459 -24.16 -30.66 9.77
C LEU A 459 -24.28 -30.12 8.34
N PRO A 460 -24.73 -28.87 8.17
CA PRO A 460 -24.67 -28.19 6.89
C PRO A 460 -23.22 -28.07 6.38
N TRP A 461 -23.07 -28.03 5.06
CA TRP A 461 -21.74 -28.07 4.43
C TRP A 461 -20.98 -26.77 4.68
N GLU A 462 -21.68 -25.64 4.74
CA GLU A 462 -21.16 -24.29 4.96
C GLU A 462 -20.59 -24.12 6.38
N VAL A 463 -21.19 -24.77 7.37
CA VAL A 463 -20.70 -24.81 8.76
C VAL A 463 -19.43 -25.67 8.85
N THR A 464 -19.43 -26.80 8.13
CA THR A 464 -18.25 -27.68 8.06
C THR A 464 -17.08 -26.97 7.39
N GLU A 465 -17.35 -26.32 6.26
CA GLU A 465 -16.37 -25.57 5.50
C GLU A 465 -15.75 -24.42 6.31
N SER A 466 -16.56 -23.61 6.99
CA SER A 466 -16.05 -22.46 7.74
C SER A 466 -15.17 -22.89 8.92
N ALA A 467 -15.51 -24.00 9.60
CA ALA A 467 -14.67 -24.57 10.63
C ALA A 467 -13.32 -25.06 10.07
N LEU A 468 -13.33 -25.75 8.92
CA LEU A 468 -12.10 -26.17 8.23
C LEU A 468 -11.26 -24.97 7.78
N PHE A 469 -11.89 -23.88 7.38
CA PHE A 469 -11.21 -22.63 6.99
C PHE A 469 -10.47 -21.99 8.17
N ILE A 470 -11.09 -21.91 9.35
CA ILE A 470 -10.41 -21.42 10.57
C ILE A 470 -9.31 -22.39 11.00
N MET A 471 -9.53 -23.71 10.90
CA MET A 471 -8.49 -24.71 11.15
C MET A 471 -7.28 -24.52 10.22
N GLN A 472 -7.52 -24.26 8.93
CA GLN A 472 -6.48 -23.98 7.95
C GLN A 472 -5.65 -22.76 8.36
N ALA A 473 -6.27 -21.68 8.83
CA ALA A 473 -5.57 -20.46 9.24
C ALA A 473 -4.56 -20.70 10.37
N VAL A 474 -4.83 -21.63 11.28
CA VAL A 474 -3.97 -21.92 12.45
C VAL A 474 -3.09 -23.17 12.30
N ALA A 475 -3.32 -23.99 11.27
CA ALA A 475 -2.71 -25.31 11.11
C ALA A 475 -1.17 -25.27 11.08
N LYS A 476 -0.59 -24.27 10.42
CA LYS A 476 0.86 -24.12 10.30
C LYS A 476 1.57 -23.83 11.64
N ASN A 477 0.84 -23.31 12.63
CA ASN A 477 1.38 -23.01 13.96
C ASN A 477 1.24 -24.21 14.92
N ILE A 478 0.75 -25.36 14.46
CA ILE A 478 0.65 -26.56 15.27
C ILE A 478 2.00 -27.27 15.33
N LEU A 479 2.43 -27.63 16.53
CA LEU A 479 3.69 -28.35 16.72
C LEU A 479 3.64 -29.71 16.01
N PRO A 480 4.72 -30.12 15.30
CA PRO A 480 4.76 -31.41 14.62
C PRO A 480 4.63 -32.65 15.52
N ASP A 481 4.79 -32.51 16.83
CA ASP A 481 4.65 -33.59 17.82
C ASP A 481 3.23 -33.67 18.43
N GLU A 482 2.31 -32.78 18.03
CA GLU A 482 0.88 -32.84 18.44
C GLU A 482 0.23 -34.06 17.79
N ASN A 483 -0.16 -35.05 18.60
CA ASN A 483 -0.76 -36.29 18.10
C ASN A 483 -2.11 -36.60 18.74
N GLU A 484 -2.69 -35.67 19.50
CA GLU A 484 -4.00 -35.93 20.13
C GLU A 484 -5.12 -35.82 19.10
N VAL A 485 -5.03 -34.86 18.17
CA VAL A 485 -6.14 -34.58 17.24
C VAL A 485 -5.70 -34.52 15.79
N VAL A 486 -4.49 -34.05 15.45
CA VAL A 486 -4.07 -33.87 14.04
C VAL A 486 -4.17 -35.17 13.24
N GLN A 487 -3.77 -36.31 13.80
CA GLN A 487 -3.91 -37.60 13.11
C GLN A 487 -5.38 -37.90 12.74
N SER A 488 -6.29 -37.79 13.71
CA SER A 488 -7.73 -38.00 13.51
C SER A 488 -8.31 -37.02 12.48
N VAL A 489 -7.80 -35.78 12.44
CA VAL A 489 -8.18 -34.79 11.42
C VAL A 489 -7.76 -35.28 10.04
N VAL A 490 -6.48 -35.62 9.83
CA VAL A 490 -5.98 -36.08 8.53
C VAL A 490 -6.74 -37.32 8.04
N GLU A 491 -6.99 -38.28 8.93
CA GLU A 491 -7.79 -39.47 8.61
C GLU A 491 -9.23 -39.11 8.19
N SER A 492 -9.85 -38.14 8.86
CA SER A 492 -11.20 -37.65 8.51
C SER A 492 -11.21 -36.90 7.17
N LEU A 493 -10.21 -36.06 6.90
CA LEU A 493 -10.09 -35.29 5.66
C LEU A 493 -9.90 -36.21 4.44
N LEU A 494 -9.16 -37.32 4.59
CA LEU A 494 -8.98 -38.31 3.54
C LEU A 494 -10.26 -39.11 3.23
N GLN A 495 -11.25 -39.10 4.13
CA GLN A 495 -12.52 -39.81 3.97
C GLN A 495 -13.64 -38.92 3.40
N VAL A 496 -13.37 -37.64 3.12
CA VAL A 496 -14.35 -36.73 2.51
C VAL A 496 -14.79 -37.28 1.15
N PRO A 497 -16.09 -37.57 0.94
CA PRO A 497 -16.58 -38.20 -0.29
C PRO A 497 -16.53 -37.24 -1.47
N GLU A 498 -16.45 -37.78 -2.69
CA GLU A 498 -16.50 -36.95 -3.91
C GLU A 498 -17.84 -36.22 -4.10
N SER A 499 -18.90 -36.70 -3.45
CA SER A 499 -20.22 -36.05 -3.42
C SER A 499 -20.31 -34.87 -2.44
N ALA A 500 -19.27 -34.60 -1.64
CA ALA A 500 -19.23 -33.44 -0.78
C ALA A 500 -19.18 -32.15 -1.61
N HIS A 501 -19.66 -31.05 -1.01
CA HIS A 501 -19.66 -29.74 -1.66
C HIS A 501 -18.25 -29.33 -2.12
N ALA A 502 -18.15 -28.66 -3.27
CA ALA A 502 -16.86 -28.31 -3.88
C ALA A 502 -16.01 -27.43 -2.94
N ALA A 503 -16.63 -26.45 -2.25
CA ALA A 503 -15.95 -25.62 -1.26
C ALA A 503 -15.35 -26.42 -0.09
N VAL A 504 -16.06 -27.43 0.43
CA VAL A 504 -15.53 -28.30 1.50
C VAL A 504 -14.29 -29.05 1.00
N ARG A 505 -14.36 -29.62 -0.22
CA ARG A 505 -13.23 -30.33 -0.85
C ARG A 505 -12.05 -29.39 -1.10
N PHE A 506 -12.32 -28.17 -1.53
CA PHE A 506 -11.32 -27.13 -1.78
C PHE A 506 -10.57 -26.77 -0.47
N THR A 507 -11.29 -26.44 0.58
CA THR A 507 -10.70 -26.07 1.89
C THR A 507 -10.01 -27.26 2.56
N THR A 508 -10.53 -28.48 2.39
CA THR A 508 -9.86 -29.73 2.81
C THR A 508 -8.47 -29.86 2.18
N LEU A 509 -8.36 -29.66 0.85
CA LEU A 509 -7.08 -29.73 0.16
C LEU A 509 -6.10 -28.71 0.73
N LEU A 510 -6.52 -27.45 0.90
CA LEU A 510 -5.67 -26.41 1.46
C LEU A 510 -5.19 -26.73 2.88
N LEU A 511 -6.08 -27.20 3.75
CA LEU A 511 -5.74 -27.63 5.11
C LEU A 511 -4.71 -28.77 5.12
N LEU A 512 -4.84 -29.77 4.23
CA LEU A 512 -3.82 -30.82 4.09
C LEU A 512 -2.46 -30.24 3.69
N GLY A 513 -2.43 -29.19 2.86
CA GLY A 513 -1.21 -28.49 2.49
C GLY A 513 -0.52 -27.79 3.67
N GLU A 514 -1.28 -27.19 4.59
CA GLU A 514 -0.76 -26.49 5.77
C GLU A 514 -0.20 -27.44 6.84
N LEU A 515 -0.63 -28.71 6.86
CA LEU A 515 -0.16 -29.73 7.79
C LEU A 515 1.18 -30.39 7.39
N GLY A 516 1.92 -29.79 6.44
CA GLY A 516 3.15 -30.35 5.88
C GLY A 516 4.24 -30.68 6.91
N GLU A 517 4.48 -29.82 7.89
CA GLU A 517 5.51 -30.05 8.92
C GLU A 517 5.17 -31.24 9.83
N TRP A 518 3.89 -31.41 10.15
CA TRP A 518 3.41 -32.57 10.91
C TRP A 518 3.53 -33.86 10.09
N MET A 519 3.15 -33.82 8.80
CA MET A 519 3.26 -34.98 7.91
C MET A 519 4.70 -35.44 7.67
N ASP A 520 5.67 -34.52 7.68
CA ASP A 520 7.10 -34.88 7.55
C ASP A 520 7.60 -35.77 8.69
N LYS A 521 7.05 -35.58 9.91
CA LYS A 521 7.29 -36.46 11.06
C LYS A 521 6.45 -37.74 11.08
N HIS A 522 5.38 -37.80 10.28
CA HIS A 522 4.46 -38.95 10.20
C HIS A 522 4.33 -39.49 8.76
N PRO A 523 5.39 -40.08 8.18
CA PRO A 523 5.44 -40.35 6.74
C PRO A 523 4.37 -41.30 6.20
N ALA A 524 3.74 -42.10 7.08
CA ALA A 524 2.69 -43.05 6.70
C ALA A 524 1.47 -42.39 6.02
N VAL A 525 1.21 -41.11 6.31
CA VAL A 525 0.07 -40.37 5.73
C VAL A 525 0.43 -39.62 4.43
N VAL A 526 1.72 -39.45 4.12
CA VAL A 526 2.18 -38.62 2.99
C VAL A 526 1.72 -39.19 1.65
N GLU A 527 1.84 -40.50 1.45
CA GLU A 527 1.42 -41.15 0.20
C GLU A 527 -0.10 -41.09 -0.02
N PRO A 528 -0.97 -41.44 0.95
CA PRO A 528 -2.42 -41.22 0.85
C PRO A 528 -2.81 -39.77 0.53
N VAL A 529 -2.19 -38.80 1.21
CA VAL A 529 -2.45 -37.37 0.98
C VAL A 529 -2.00 -36.95 -0.42
N LEU A 530 -0.82 -37.38 -0.86
CA LEU A 530 -0.31 -37.11 -2.20
C LEU A 530 -1.26 -37.65 -3.27
N HIS A 531 -1.76 -38.88 -3.13
CA HIS A 531 -2.74 -39.44 -4.06
C HIS A 531 -4.04 -38.65 -4.10
N CYS A 532 -4.55 -38.21 -2.95
CA CYS A 532 -5.75 -37.35 -2.86
C CYS A 532 -5.56 -36.02 -3.61
N VAL A 533 -4.42 -35.36 -3.38
CA VAL A 533 -4.07 -34.09 -4.04
C VAL A 533 -3.92 -34.28 -5.55
N LEU A 534 -3.18 -35.28 -6.00
CA LEU A 534 -2.95 -35.54 -7.43
C LEU A 534 -4.24 -35.88 -8.20
N ARG A 535 -5.17 -36.64 -7.58
CA ARG A 535 -6.49 -36.91 -8.16
C ARG A 535 -7.27 -35.62 -8.40
N SER A 536 -7.18 -34.67 -7.47
CA SER A 536 -7.95 -33.43 -7.47
C SER A 536 -7.44 -32.38 -8.48
N ILE A 537 -6.21 -32.51 -9.00
CA ILE A 537 -5.66 -31.60 -10.03
C ILE A 537 -6.47 -31.63 -11.33
N ASN A 538 -7.12 -32.76 -11.65
CA ASN A 538 -7.91 -32.91 -12.86
C ASN A 538 -9.26 -32.18 -12.80
N ASP A 539 -9.70 -31.77 -11.62
CA ASP A 539 -10.93 -30.99 -11.42
C ASP A 539 -10.59 -29.50 -11.50
N PRO A 540 -11.07 -28.76 -12.52
CA PRO A 540 -10.73 -27.34 -12.69
C PRO A 540 -11.10 -26.47 -11.47
N SER A 541 -12.15 -26.83 -10.74
CA SER A 541 -12.60 -26.09 -9.54
C SER A 541 -11.66 -26.29 -8.34
N LEU A 542 -10.91 -27.40 -8.31
CA LEU A 542 -10.02 -27.76 -7.21
C LEU A 542 -8.54 -27.61 -7.58
N ALA A 543 -8.21 -27.42 -8.86
CA ALA A 543 -6.84 -27.39 -9.37
C ALA A 543 -5.97 -26.36 -8.65
N VAL A 544 -6.52 -25.20 -8.28
CA VAL A 544 -5.80 -24.16 -7.51
C VAL A 544 -5.41 -24.69 -6.13
N ALA A 545 -6.37 -25.15 -5.33
CA ALA A 545 -6.11 -25.71 -4.01
C ALA A 545 -5.18 -26.93 -4.06
N ALA A 546 -5.42 -27.85 -4.99
CA ALA A 546 -4.57 -29.02 -5.20
C ALA A 546 -3.13 -28.63 -5.56
N SER A 547 -2.93 -27.61 -6.41
CA SER A 547 -1.59 -27.14 -6.76
C SER A 547 -0.86 -26.49 -5.58
N ASN A 548 -1.57 -25.74 -4.73
CA ASN A 548 -1.03 -25.12 -3.52
C ASN A 548 -0.55 -26.20 -2.54
N SER A 549 -1.41 -27.19 -2.27
CA SER A 549 -1.10 -28.28 -1.36
C SER A 549 0.00 -29.18 -1.91
N LEU A 550 -0.01 -29.46 -3.22
CA LEU A 550 1.08 -30.21 -3.85
C LEU A 550 2.41 -29.47 -3.68
N GLU A 551 2.45 -28.15 -3.93
CA GLU A 551 3.66 -27.35 -3.74
C GLU A 551 4.14 -27.40 -2.28
N ALA A 552 3.24 -27.27 -1.31
CA ALA A 552 3.57 -27.33 0.11
C ALA A 552 4.15 -28.69 0.52
N ILE A 553 3.45 -29.78 0.17
CA ILE A 553 3.86 -31.16 0.45
C ILE A 553 5.20 -31.47 -0.22
N THR A 554 5.36 -31.14 -1.49
CA THR A 554 6.61 -31.36 -2.24
C THR A 554 7.75 -30.43 -1.80
N SER A 555 7.47 -29.36 -1.07
CA SER A 555 8.50 -28.49 -0.49
C SER A 555 9.00 -29.02 0.84
N ILE A 556 8.10 -29.49 1.70
CA ILE A 556 8.39 -29.92 3.07
C ILE A 556 8.75 -31.42 3.09
N CYS A 557 7.85 -32.28 2.63
CA CYS A 557 7.98 -33.75 2.66
C CYS A 557 8.77 -34.33 1.47
N ARG A 558 9.60 -33.53 0.78
CA ARG A 558 10.33 -33.91 -0.46
C ARG A 558 11.16 -35.19 -0.34
N ASP A 559 11.70 -35.46 0.85
CA ASP A 559 12.53 -36.64 1.10
C ASP A 559 11.71 -37.94 1.09
N HIS A 560 10.42 -37.87 1.43
CA HIS A 560 9.44 -38.97 1.37
C HIS A 560 8.77 -39.09 -0.01
N VAL A 561 8.67 -37.99 -0.75
CA VAL A 561 7.97 -37.93 -2.06
C VAL A 561 8.88 -38.29 -3.25
N LYS A 562 10.21 -38.31 -3.09
CA LYS A 562 11.16 -38.51 -4.19
C LYS A 562 10.99 -39.80 -5.01
N SER A 563 10.46 -40.87 -4.42
CA SER A 563 10.14 -42.12 -5.15
C SER A 563 8.99 -41.96 -6.15
N HIS A 564 8.17 -40.93 -6.00
CA HIS A 564 7.02 -40.63 -6.86
C HIS A 564 7.36 -39.63 -7.97
N PHE A 565 8.65 -39.32 -8.19
CA PHE A 565 9.08 -38.31 -9.17
C PHE A 565 8.54 -38.58 -10.59
N ASP A 566 8.55 -39.85 -11.03
CA ASP A 566 8.04 -40.20 -12.37
C ASP A 566 6.55 -39.88 -12.55
N ILE A 567 5.75 -40.09 -11.49
CA ILE A 567 4.32 -39.74 -11.49
C ILE A 567 4.17 -38.22 -11.53
N LEU A 568 4.96 -37.50 -10.74
CA LEU A 568 4.95 -36.03 -10.73
C LEU A 568 5.35 -35.44 -12.08
N LEU A 569 6.30 -36.05 -12.78
CA LEU A 569 6.70 -35.65 -14.13
C LEU A 569 5.58 -35.89 -15.15
N GLN A 570 4.83 -36.99 -15.03
CA GLN A 570 3.63 -37.23 -15.84
C GLN A 570 2.56 -36.16 -15.61
N VAL A 571 2.38 -35.72 -14.36
CA VAL A 571 1.46 -34.61 -14.06
C VAL A 571 1.90 -33.33 -14.77
N VAL A 572 3.18 -32.95 -14.70
CA VAL A 572 3.71 -31.77 -15.42
C VAL A 572 3.49 -31.88 -16.93
N SER A 573 3.62 -33.09 -17.49
CA SER A 573 3.33 -33.34 -18.91
C SER A 573 1.84 -33.16 -19.23
N ALA A 574 0.94 -33.64 -18.36
CA ALA A 574 -0.51 -33.46 -18.53
C ALA A 574 -0.93 -31.99 -18.43
N LEU A 575 -0.20 -31.15 -17.67
CA LEU A 575 -0.46 -29.70 -17.59
C LEU A 575 -0.27 -28.94 -18.92
N VAL A 576 0.25 -29.60 -19.96
CA VAL A 576 0.32 -29.02 -21.31
C VAL A 576 -1.06 -28.94 -21.95
N THR A 577 -1.92 -29.92 -21.69
CA THR A 577 -3.25 -30.03 -22.30
C THR A 577 -4.38 -29.56 -21.39
N LEU A 578 -4.14 -29.47 -20.08
CA LEU A 578 -5.15 -29.05 -19.12
C LEU A 578 -5.38 -27.52 -19.16
N PRO A 579 -6.65 -27.06 -19.14
CA PRO A 579 -6.98 -25.64 -19.13
C PRO A 579 -6.81 -25.05 -17.72
N ILE A 580 -5.57 -25.01 -17.21
CA ILE A 580 -5.27 -24.46 -15.88
C ILE A 580 -4.60 -23.08 -15.97
N PRO A 581 -4.81 -22.20 -14.97
CA PRO A 581 -4.12 -20.92 -14.92
C PRO A 581 -2.59 -21.08 -14.87
N THR A 582 -1.88 -20.10 -15.44
CA THR A 582 -0.40 -20.06 -15.48
C THR A 582 0.21 -20.22 -14.09
N GLU A 583 -0.34 -19.53 -13.10
CA GLU A 583 0.19 -19.52 -11.74
C GLU A 583 0.05 -20.88 -11.07
N THR A 584 -1.13 -21.51 -11.17
CA THR A 584 -1.39 -22.89 -10.75
C THR A 584 -0.37 -23.85 -11.35
N ALA A 585 -0.11 -23.73 -12.65
CA ALA A 585 0.87 -24.60 -13.30
C ALA A 585 2.31 -24.36 -12.84
N VAL A 586 2.69 -23.10 -12.64
CA VAL A 586 4.02 -22.72 -12.13
C VAL A 586 4.24 -23.27 -10.72
N ARG A 587 3.20 -23.32 -9.87
CA ARG A 587 3.25 -23.93 -8.52
C ARG A 587 3.52 -25.43 -8.59
N VAL A 588 2.83 -26.16 -9.46
CA VAL A 588 3.11 -27.59 -9.66
C VAL A 588 4.55 -27.80 -10.13
N VAL A 589 4.99 -27.08 -11.17
CA VAL A 589 6.37 -27.17 -11.70
C VAL A 589 7.39 -26.85 -10.60
N LYS A 590 7.15 -25.83 -9.77
CA LYS A 590 8.00 -25.48 -8.62
C LYS A 590 8.10 -26.62 -7.62
N GLY A 591 6.97 -27.22 -7.24
CA GLY A 591 6.92 -28.36 -6.34
C GLY A 591 7.73 -29.56 -6.86
N VAL A 592 7.48 -29.96 -8.12
CA VAL A 592 8.21 -31.07 -8.77
C VAL A 592 9.71 -30.77 -8.88
N THR A 593 10.10 -29.52 -9.15
CA THR A 593 11.51 -29.10 -9.19
C THR A 593 12.20 -29.26 -7.82
N LYS A 594 11.50 -28.97 -6.72
CA LYS A 594 12.05 -29.16 -5.36
C LYS A 594 12.25 -30.63 -5.02
N VAL A 595 11.39 -31.52 -5.53
CA VAL A 595 11.58 -32.98 -5.42
C VAL A 595 12.75 -33.45 -6.29
N CYS A 596 12.86 -32.93 -7.52
CA CYS A 596 14.02 -33.20 -8.40
C CYS A 596 15.36 -32.90 -7.70
N SER A 597 15.40 -31.84 -6.88
CA SER A 597 16.59 -31.43 -6.11
C SER A 597 17.00 -32.43 -5.02
N ARG A 598 16.18 -33.45 -4.72
CA ARG A 598 16.46 -34.52 -3.74
C ARG A 598 16.74 -35.88 -4.38
N LEU A 599 16.71 -35.97 -5.70
CA LEU A 599 17.12 -37.18 -6.40
C LEU A 599 18.63 -37.41 -6.23
N PRO A 600 19.12 -38.65 -6.38
CA PRO A 600 20.55 -38.90 -6.44
C PRO A 600 21.23 -38.10 -7.55
N ASP A 601 22.44 -37.58 -7.32
CA ASP A 601 23.14 -36.68 -8.25
C ASP A 601 23.21 -37.19 -9.70
N HIS A 602 23.38 -38.52 -9.88
CA HIS A 602 23.43 -39.15 -11.19
C HIS A 602 22.10 -39.11 -11.98
N GLN A 603 20.97 -38.89 -11.30
CA GLN A 603 19.63 -38.83 -11.91
C GLN A 603 19.14 -37.39 -12.13
N ILE A 604 19.71 -36.41 -11.41
CA ILE A 604 19.28 -35.00 -11.49
C ILE A 604 19.41 -34.46 -12.91
N ALA A 605 20.49 -34.80 -13.63
CA ALA A 605 20.72 -34.31 -14.98
C ALA A 605 19.62 -34.76 -15.95
N ASP A 606 19.27 -36.05 -15.93
CA ASP A 606 18.23 -36.62 -16.79
C ASP A 606 16.84 -36.12 -16.42
N ALA A 607 16.54 -36.07 -15.12
CA ALA A 607 15.28 -35.54 -14.59
C ALA A 607 15.06 -34.07 -14.99
N LEU A 608 16.10 -33.23 -14.85
CA LEU A 608 16.04 -31.83 -15.26
C LEU A 608 15.89 -31.70 -16.78
N HIS A 609 16.61 -32.51 -17.56
CA HIS A 609 16.48 -32.50 -19.02
C HIS A 609 15.03 -32.80 -19.44
N GLN A 610 14.42 -33.85 -18.87
CA GLN A 610 13.02 -34.20 -19.15
C GLN A 610 12.06 -33.07 -18.76
N LEU A 611 12.26 -32.45 -17.59
CA LEU A 611 11.42 -31.35 -17.12
C LEU A 611 11.52 -30.11 -18.02
N CYS A 612 12.73 -29.72 -18.42
CA CYS A 612 12.95 -28.61 -19.36
C CYS A 612 12.37 -28.93 -20.74
N LYS A 613 12.53 -30.16 -21.22
CA LYS A 613 12.09 -30.59 -22.55
C LYS A 613 10.60 -30.34 -22.78
N ILE A 614 9.75 -30.63 -21.80
CA ILE A 614 8.29 -30.40 -21.88
C ILE A 614 7.97 -28.96 -22.30
N HIS A 615 8.68 -27.98 -21.75
CA HIS A 615 8.43 -26.57 -22.01
C HIS A 615 9.20 -26.05 -23.24
N VAL A 616 10.40 -26.57 -23.48
CA VAL A 616 11.22 -26.23 -24.67
C VAL A 616 10.54 -26.67 -25.96
N ASP A 617 9.97 -27.88 -25.98
CA ASP A 617 9.29 -28.42 -27.17
C ASP A 617 8.10 -27.52 -27.56
N GLU A 618 7.35 -27.02 -26.57
CA GLU A 618 6.19 -26.16 -26.81
C GLU A 618 6.57 -24.71 -27.17
N LEU A 619 7.59 -24.13 -26.53
CA LEU A 619 8.14 -22.83 -26.95
C LEU A 619 8.69 -22.89 -28.38
N THR A 620 9.36 -23.99 -28.73
CA THR A 620 9.89 -24.21 -30.08
C THR A 620 8.75 -24.28 -31.09
N ARG A 621 7.66 -24.99 -30.77
CA ARG A 621 6.44 -25.04 -31.58
C ARG A 621 5.86 -23.64 -31.82
N ILE A 622 5.73 -22.84 -30.76
CA ILE A 622 5.25 -21.45 -30.85
C ILE A 622 6.17 -20.61 -31.75
N CYS A 623 7.48 -20.78 -31.64
CA CYS A 623 8.46 -20.05 -32.45
C CYS A 623 8.42 -20.43 -33.93
N GLN A 624 8.03 -21.65 -34.29
CA GLN A 624 7.97 -22.13 -35.67
C GLN A 624 6.70 -21.70 -36.45
N VAL A 625 5.68 -21.17 -35.78
CA VAL A 625 4.45 -20.70 -36.46
C VAL A 625 4.72 -19.38 -37.21
N GLU A 626 4.68 -19.39 -38.55
CA GLU A 626 5.02 -18.24 -39.41
C GLU A 626 3.98 -17.10 -39.36
N ASN A 627 2.68 -17.44 -39.27
CA ASN A 627 1.57 -16.46 -39.23
C ASN A 627 0.82 -16.59 -37.90
N GLN A 628 1.36 -16.02 -36.82
CA GLN A 628 0.60 -15.94 -35.58
C GLN A 628 -0.54 -14.92 -35.75
N SER A 629 -1.79 -15.40 -35.65
CA SER A 629 -2.90 -14.58 -35.16
C SER A 629 -2.49 -13.92 -33.84
N LYS A 630 -3.01 -12.72 -33.54
CA LYS A 630 -2.67 -11.94 -32.33
C LYS A 630 -2.45 -12.88 -31.12
N VAL A 631 -1.25 -12.90 -30.57
CA VAL A 631 -0.91 -13.68 -29.37
C VAL A 631 -1.93 -13.33 -28.29
N VAL A 632 -2.73 -14.32 -27.88
CA VAL A 632 -3.71 -14.12 -26.80
C VAL A 632 -2.97 -14.33 -25.50
N ALA A 633 -2.80 -13.25 -24.74
CA ALA A 633 -2.10 -13.27 -23.45
C ALA A 633 -2.70 -14.31 -22.50
N LYS A 634 -1.86 -14.93 -21.67
CA LYS A 634 -2.24 -15.94 -20.65
C LYS A 634 -2.83 -17.24 -21.21
N THR A 635 -2.58 -17.55 -22.48
CA THR A 635 -2.98 -18.85 -23.09
C THR A 635 -1.74 -19.72 -23.35
N SER A 636 -1.94 -21.00 -23.69
CA SER A 636 -0.85 -21.90 -24.11
C SER A 636 -0.12 -21.42 -25.38
N SER A 637 -0.71 -20.50 -26.15
CA SER A 637 -0.06 -19.88 -27.31
C SER A 637 0.89 -18.71 -26.96
N ASP A 638 0.84 -18.24 -25.71
CA ASP A 638 1.65 -17.14 -25.20
C ASP A 638 3.01 -17.66 -24.69
N PRO A 639 4.15 -17.22 -25.26
CA PRO A 639 5.46 -17.70 -24.83
C PRO A 639 5.76 -17.40 -23.36
N VAL A 640 5.16 -16.36 -22.76
CA VAL A 640 5.36 -16.03 -21.34
C VAL A 640 4.92 -17.16 -20.42
N TYR A 641 3.85 -17.87 -20.78
CA TYR A 641 3.34 -19.02 -20.04
C TYR A 641 4.41 -20.08 -19.78
N TRP A 642 5.19 -20.38 -20.81
CA TRP A 642 6.24 -21.41 -20.78
C TRP A 642 7.56 -20.87 -20.23
N LEU A 643 7.88 -19.60 -20.51
CA LEU A 643 9.06 -18.93 -19.96
C LEU A 643 9.00 -18.85 -18.43
N ASP A 644 7.84 -18.55 -17.85
CA ASP A 644 7.67 -18.49 -16.39
C ASP A 644 7.82 -19.87 -15.74
N ARG A 645 7.34 -20.95 -16.38
CA ARG A 645 7.56 -22.33 -15.93
C ARG A 645 9.05 -22.70 -15.98
N LEU A 646 9.75 -22.44 -17.08
CA LEU A 646 11.20 -22.66 -17.19
C LEU A 646 11.99 -21.85 -16.16
N ALA A 647 11.64 -20.56 -15.99
CA ALA A 647 12.24 -19.70 -14.98
C ALA A 647 12.03 -20.24 -13.55
N SER A 648 10.85 -20.82 -13.27
CA SER A 648 10.55 -21.47 -11.99
C SER A 648 11.43 -22.69 -11.74
N ILE A 649 11.69 -23.51 -12.76
CA ILE A 649 12.61 -24.66 -12.67
C ILE A 649 14.00 -24.16 -12.26
N PHE A 650 14.58 -23.23 -13.02
CA PHE A 650 15.94 -22.77 -12.75
C PHE A 650 16.08 -22.03 -11.43
N ARG A 651 15.03 -21.33 -10.98
CA ARG A 651 15.03 -20.60 -9.70
C ARG A 651 15.01 -21.53 -8.49
N ASN A 652 14.24 -22.62 -8.54
CA ASN A 652 13.94 -23.44 -7.37
C ASN A 652 14.74 -24.74 -7.30
N LEU A 653 15.51 -25.06 -8.34
CA LEU A 653 16.41 -26.21 -8.32
C LEU A 653 17.62 -25.93 -7.43
N SER A 654 17.93 -26.85 -6.52
CA SER A 654 19.13 -26.80 -5.69
C SER A 654 19.98 -28.05 -5.92
N VAL A 655 21.23 -27.87 -6.34
CA VAL A 655 22.18 -28.96 -6.55
C VAL A 655 23.42 -28.74 -5.70
N ASN A 656 23.82 -29.74 -4.91
CA ASN A 656 25.03 -29.69 -4.09
C ASN A 656 26.25 -30.20 -4.88
N ALA A 657 26.54 -29.59 -6.03
CA ALA A 657 27.69 -29.99 -6.83
C ALA A 657 29.00 -29.52 -6.18
N LYS A 658 30.00 -30.41 -6.07
CA LYS A 658 31.36 -30.01 -5.68
C LYS A 658 31.97 -29.15 -6.77
N LYS A 659 32.71 -28.08 -6.40
CA LYS A 659 33.34 -27.12 -7.33
C LYS A 659 34.27 -27.73 -8.40
N SER A 660 34.70 -28.98 -8.25
CA SER A 660 35.62 -29.65 -9.19
C SER A 660 34.93 -30.56 -10.21
N GLU A 661 33.61 -30.74 -10.11
CA GLU A 661 32.83 -31.60 -11.01
C GLU A 661 31.98 -30.76 -11.98
N GLN A 662 31.67 -31.34 -13.14
CA GLN A 662 30.76 -30.72 -14.09
C GLN A 662 29.37 -30.59 -13.47
N HIS A 663 28.79 -29.40 -13.52
CA HIS A 663 27.49 -29.14 -12.91
C HIS A 663 26.40 -29.95 -13.63
N PRO A 664 25.58 -30.75 -12.92
CA PRO A 664 24.55 -31.60 -13.53
C PRO A 664 23.58 -30.84 -14.45
N CYS A 665 23.35 -29.57 -14.15
CA CYS A 665 22.44 -28.70 -14.92
C CYS A 665 23.03 -28.08 -16.18
N GLN A 666 24.35 -28.17 -16.41
CA GLN A 666 25.00 -27.52 -17.54
C GLN A 666 24.45 -28.02 -18.89
N LEU A 667 24.25 -29.32 -19.02
CA LEU A 667 23.69 -29.93 -20.24
C LEU A 667 22.25 -29.47 -20.50
N ALA A 668 21.41 -29.45 -19.47
CA ALA A 668 20.01 -29.02 -19.59
C ALA A 668 19.88 -27.53 -19.98
N ILE A 669 20.73 -26.67 -19.41
CA ILE A 669 20.75 -25.24 -19.77
C ILE A 669 21.28 -25.03 -21.19
N THR A 670 22.34 -25.74 -21.58
CA THR A 670 22.88 -25.70 -22.94
C THR A 670 21.84 -26.18 -23.96
N PHE A 671 21.06 -27.20 -23.62
CA PHE A 671 19.93 -27.68 -24.41
C PHE A 671 18.80 -26.64 -24.52
N THR A 672 18.55 -25.87 -23.47
CA THR A 672 17.46 -24.87 -23.42
C THR A 672 17.82 -23.58 -24.19
N TRP A 673 19.11 -23.23 -24.26
CA TRP A 673 19.59 -21.97 -24.85
C TRP A 673 19.10 -21.69 -26.28
N PRO A 674 19.19 -22.62 -27.27
CA PRO A 674 18.74 -22.36 -28.64
C PRO A 674 17.27 -21.92 -28.71
N CYS A 675 16.41 -22.51 -27.88
CA CYS A 675 14.99 -22.14 -27.82
C CYS A 675 14.78 -20.73 -27.25
N LEU A 676 15.49 -20.36 -26.18
CA LEU A 676 15.42 -19.01 -25.60
C LEU A 676 15.95 -17.97 -26.59
N SER A 677 17.06 -18.25 -27.26
CA SER A 677 17.64 -17.37 -28.27
C SER A 677 16.68 -17.13 -29.44
N MET A 678 16.03 -18.18 -29.94
CA MET A 678 15.00 -18.06 -30.99
C MET A 678 13.78 -17.25 -30.51
N THR A 679 13.39 -17.39 -29.25
CA THR A 679 12.27 -16.64 -28.66
C THR A 679 12.59 -15.14 -28.59
N LEU A 680 13.81 -14.78 -28.17
CA LEU A 680 14.28 -13.39 -28.17
C LEU A 680 14.21 -12.76 -29.57
N ASP A 681 14.65 -13.49 -30.60
CA ASP A 681 14.67 -12.96 -31.97
C ASP A 681 13.28 -12.83 -32.58
N LYS A 682 12.39 -13.81 -32.34
CA LYS A 682 11.02 -13.77 -32.86
C LYS A 682 10.19 -12.66 -32.23
N PHE A 683 10.28 -12.49 -30.91
CA PHE A 683 9.42 -11.59 -30.14
C PHE A 683 10.11 -10.29 -29.71
N GLN A 684 11.18 -9.89 -30.39
CA GLN A 684 12.04 -8.76 -30.04
C GLN A 684 11.33 -7.41 -29.79
N THR A 685 10.12 -7.20 -30.32
CA THR A 685 9.31 -5.98 -30.09
C THR A 685 8.40 -6.08 -28.86
N ASP A 686 8.13 -7.28 -28.34
CA ASP A 686 7.25 -7.50 -27.18
C ASP A 686 8.06 -7.42 -25.88
N ARG A 687 7.97 -6.26 -25.22
CA ARG A 687 8.64 -5.97 -23.94
C ARG A 687 8.36 -7.04 -22.87
N ARG A 688 7.14 -7.55 -22.79
CA ARG A 688 6.73 -8.54 -21.77
C ARG A 688 7.42 -9.89 -22.00
N VAL A 689 7.55 -10.31 -23.26
CA VAL A 689 8.27 -11.54 -23.60
C VAL A 689 9.78 -11.39 -23.35
N MET A 690 10.35 -10.24 -23.72
CA MET A 690 11.77 -9.95 -23.46
C MET A 690 12.09 -10.01 -21.96
N GLU A 691 11.29 -9.35 -21.13
CA GLU A 691 11.43 -9.37 -19.66
C GLU A 691 11.46 -10.80 -19.10
N ARG A 692 10.50 -11.63 -19.54
CA ARG A 692 10.33 -13.00 -19.03
C ARG A 692 11.42 -13.94 -19.53
N CYS A 693 11.90 -13.73 -20.76
CA CYS A 693 13.02 -14.47 -21.31
C CYS A 693 14.33 -14.10 -20.59
N CYS A 694 14.60 -12.80 -20.37
CA CYS A 694 15.74 -12.33 -19.59
C CYS A 694 15.69 -12.83 -18.14
N ARG A 695 14.50 -12.88 -17.52
CA ARG A 695 14.29 -13.48 -16.20
C ARG A 695 14.63 -14.98 -16.17
N CYS A 696 14.24 -15.73 -17.20
CA CYS A 696 14.58 -17.14 -17.35
C CYS A 696 16.10 -17.34 -17.45
N LEU A 697 16.76 -16.56 -18.32
CA LEU A 697 18.22 -16.56 -18.49
C LEU A 697 18.94 -16.19 -17.20
N ARG A 698 18.46 -15.18 -16.47
CA ARG A 698 19.02 -14.78 -15.17
C ARG A 698 19.05 -15.94 -14.19
N PHE A 699 17.96 -16.69 -14.06
CA PHE A 699 17.93 -17.85 -13.15
C PHE A 699 18.79 -19.00 -13.66
N ALA A 700 18.83 -19.25 -14.97
CA ALA A 700 19.70 -20.25 -15.57
C ALA A 700 21.19 -19.95 -15.29
N LEU A 701 21.63 -18.71 -15.53
CA LEU A 701 23.01 -18.27 -15.29
C LEU A 701 23.39 -18.39 -13.81
N ARG A 702 22.51 -17.98 -12.89
CA ARG A 702 22.75 -18.11 -11.44
C ARG A 702 22.81 -19.56 -10.96
N LEU A 703 22.11 -20.48 -11.63
CA LEU A 703 22.09 -21.89 -11.26
C LEU A 703 23.44 -22.59 -11.53
N ILE A 704 24.10 -22.28 -12.65
CA ILE A 704 25.39 -22.90 -13.02
C ILE A 704 26.62 -22.01 -12.79
N GLY A 705 26.44 -20.72 -12.53
CA GLY A 705 27.50 -19.75 -12.25
C GLY A 705 28.58 -19.73 -13.34
N HIS A 706 29.85 -19.80 -12.94
CA HIS A 706 31.01 -19.82 -13.84
C HIS A 706 30.91 -20.86 -14.99
N GLN A 707 30.23 -22.00 -14.79
CA GLN A 707 30.12 -23.04 -15.81
C GLN A 707 29.22 -22.68 -17.00
N SER A 708 28.52 -21.53 -16.98
CA SER A 708 27.83 -20.98 -18.17
C SER A 708 28.76 -20.35 -19.21
N ALA A 709 30.08 -20.35 -19.01
CA ALA A 709 31.03 -19.68 -19.92
C ALA A 709 30.77 -19.93 -21.44
N PRO A 710 30.40 -21.14 -21.91
CA PRO A 710 30.08 -21.37 -23.32
C PRO A 710 28.91 -20.53 -23.88
N LEU A 711 28.01 -20.05 -23.01
CA LEU A 711 26.84 -19.25 -23.38
C LEU A 711 27.12 -17.75 -23.39
N LEU A 712 28.23 -17.30 -22.77
CA LEU A 712 28.49 -15.88 -22.53
C LEU A 712 28.60 -15.09 -23.84
N GLN A 713 29.47 -15.54 -24.75
CA GLN A 713 29.70 -14.85 -26.02
C GLN A 713 28.45 -14.78 -26.93
N PRO A 714 27.71 -15.89 -27.21
CA PRO A 714 26.51 -15.81 -28.03
C PRO A 714 25.41 -14.97 -27.37
N LEU A 715 25.26 -15.06 -26.03
CA LEU A 715 24.28 -14.27 -25.29
C LEU A 715 24.58 -12.77 -25.37
N VAL A 716 25.81 -12.34 -25.01
CA VAL A 716 26.20 -10.92 -25.04
C VAL A 716 26.06 -10.34 -26.45
N THR A 717 26.46 -11.10 -27.47
CA THR A 717 26.33 -10.66 -28.88
C THR A 717 24.87 -10.40 -29.24
N GLN A 718 23.97 -11.31 -28.86
CA GLN A 718 22.53 -11.17 -29.11
C GLN A 718 21.93 -10.02 -28.29
N MET A 719 22.29 -9.88 -27.01
CA MET A 719 21.83 -8.80 -26.13
C MET A 719 22.17 -7.42 -26.68
N VAL A 720 23.43 -7.20 -27.08
CA VAL A 720 23.87 -5.91 -27.64
C VAL A 720 23.14 -5.58 -28.94
N ARG A 721 22.97 -6.58 -29.82
CA ARG A 721 22.21 -6.41 -31.08
C ARG A 721 20.76 -6.00 -30.80
N LEU A 722 20.07 -6.71 -29.92
CA LEU A 722 18.65 -6.47 -29.62
C LEU A 722 18.43 -5.18 -28.84
N TYR A 723 19.30 -4.87 -27.87
CA TYR A 723 19.21 -3.63 -27.11
C TYR A 723 19.39 -2.40 -28.01
N ASN A 724 20.34 -2.44 -28.95
CA ASN A 724 20.54 -1.34 -29.90
C ASN A 724 19.30 -1.11 -30.80
N ALA A 725 18.52 -2.16 -31.09
CA ALA A 725 17.30 -2.06 -31.88
C ALA A 725 16.07 -1.59 -31.08
N HIS A 726 15.85 -2.10 -29.85
CA HIS A 726 14.56 -1.97 -29.14
C HIS A 726 14.61 -1.44 -27.70
N HIS A 727 15.80 -1.21 -27.11
CA HIS A 727 16.00 -0.48 -25.84
C HIS A 727 15.33 -1.09 -24.59
N HIS A 728 15.06 -2.40 -24.57
CA HIS A 728 14.49 -3.06 -23.39
C HIS A 728 15.47 -3.03 -22.21
N SER A 729 15.08 -2.37 -21.11
CA SER A 729 15.92 -2.19 -19.92
C SER A 729 16.38 -3.51 -19.28
N CYS A 730 15.59 -4.57 -19.43
CA CYS A 730 15.90 -5.91 -18.91
C CYS A 730 17.23 -6.49 -19.42
N PHE A 731 17.76 -6.02 -20.56
CA PHE A 731 19.10 -6.38 -21.01
C PHE A 731 20.20 -5.71 -20.18
N LEU A 732 19.99 -4.49 -19.69
CA LEU A 732 20.89 -3.83 -18.74
C LEU A 732 20.89 -4.57 -17.40
N TYR A 733 19.72 -5.02 -16.94
CA TYR A 733 19.63 -5.85 -15.75
C TYR A 733 20.32 -7.20 -15.95
N LEU A 734 20.09 -7.88 -17.08
CA LEU A 734 20.77 -9.13 -17.39
C LEU A 734 22.30 -8.94 -17.51
N ALA A 735 22.76 -7.82 -18.08
CA ALA A 735 24.17 -7.45 -18.09
C ALA A 735 24.72 -7.31 -16.65
N SER A 736 23.95 -6.75 -15.72
CA SER A 736 24.36 -6.64 -14.31
C SER A 736 24.56 -8.01 -13.66
N ILE A 737 23.78 -9.02 -14.06
CA ILE A 737 23.91 -10.40 -13.60
C ILE A 737 25.19 -11.03 -14.18
N LEU A 738 25.51 -10.78 -15.45
CA LEU A 738 26.77 -11.25 -16.04
C LEU A 738 27.98 -10.65 -15.31
N VAL A 739 27.92 -9.36 -14.95
CA VAL A 739 28.97 -8.72 -14.14
C VAL A 739 29.03 -9.33 -12.73
N ASP A 740 27.87 -9.61 -12.12
CA ASP A 740 27.78 -10.20 -10.79
C ASP A 740 28.47 -11.59 -10.72
N GLU A 741 28.23 -12.43 -11.73
CA GLU A 741 28.78 -13.80 -11.81
C GLU A 741 30.22 -13.84 -12.32
N TYR A 742 30.57 -13.04 -13.33
CA TYR A 742 31.85 -13.14 -14.06
C TYR A 742 32.83 -12.00 -13.80
N GLY A 743 32.44 -10.95 -13.07
CA GLY A 743 33.28 -9.77 -12.85
C GLY A 743 34.56 -10.03 -12.04
N SER A 744 34.65 -11.18 -11.37
CA SER A 744 35.84 -11.61 -10.62
C SER A 744 36.81 -12.45 -11.47
N GLU A 745 36.43 -12.85 -12.70
CA GLU A 745 37.24 -13.68 -13.59
C GLU A 745 38.06 -12.80 -14.54
N ASN A 746 39.38 -12.86 -14.43
CA ASN A 746 40.28 -11.99 -15.20
C ASN A 746 40.07 -12.07 -16.71
N ASP A 747 39.77 -13.25 -17.24
CA ASP A 747 39.56 -13.47 -18.68
C ASP A 747 38.25 -12.85 -19.20
N CYS A 748 37.27 -12.62 -18.32
CA CYS A 748 35.95 -12.10 -18.67
C CYS A 748 35.86 -10.57 -18.58
N ILE A 749 36.72 -9.92 -17.78
CA ILE A 749 36.66 -8.47 -17.50
C ILE A 749 36.65 -7.64 -18.80
N GLY A 750 37.57 -7.91 -19.73
CA GLY A 750 37.67 -7.15 -20.98
C GLY A 750 36.41 -7.24 -21.83
N GLY A 751 35.78 -8.42 -21.86
CA GLY A 751 34.51 -8.63 -22.56
C GLY A 751 33.33 -7.92 -21.89
N LEU A 752 33.28 -7.93 -20.55
CA LEU A 752 32.25 -7.22 -19.79
C LEU A 752 32.32 -5.70 -19.96
N ILE A 753 33.53 -5.13 -19.99
CA ILE A 753 33.73 -3.71 -20.28
C ILE A 753 33.32 -3.39 -21.73
N SER A 754 33.68 -4.24 -22.69
CA SER A 754 33.26 -4.07 -24.09
C SER A 754 31.72 -4.12 -24.24
N MET A 755 31.04 -4.99 -23.47
CA MET A 755 29.58 -5.04 -23.41
C MET A 755 29.01 -3.74 -22.86
N LEU A 756 29.54 -3.23 -21.75
CA LEU A 756 29.12 -1.96 -21.18
C LEU A 756 29.24 -0.82 -22.20
N GLU A 757 30.40 -0.69 -22.85
CA GLU A 757 30.67 0.33 -23.86
C GLU A 757 29.74 0.22 -25.09
N ALA A 758 29.27 -0.98 -25.41
CA ALA A 758 28.32 -1.20 -26.50
C ALA A 758 26.86 -0.85 -26.14
N LEU A 759 26.48 -0.93 -24.86
CA LEU A 759 25.13 -0.63 -24.38
C LEU A 759 24.94 0.87 -24.06
N LEU A 760 25.98 1.53 -23.55
CA LEU A 760 25.94 2.91 -23.07
C LEU A 760 25.46 3.96 -24.10
N PRO A 761 25.92 3.97 -25.37
CA PRO A 761 25.57 5.03 -26.30
C PRO A 761 24.06 5.15 -26.49
N ARG A 762 23.38 4.01 -26.57
CA ARG A 762 21.94 3.98 -26.79
C ARG A 762 21.15 4.28 -25.51
N ALA A 763 21.62 3.82 -24.36
CA ALA A 763 21.04 4.18 -23.06
C ALA A 763 21.09 5.69 -22.84
N PHE A 764 22.25 6.33 -23.07
CA PHE A 764 22.37 7.78 -22.93
C PHE A 764 21.59 8.56 -23.97
N GLN A 765 21.49 8.08 -25.21
CA GLN A 765 20.62 8.71 -26.21
C GLN A 765 19.18 8.80 -25.71
N LEU A 766 18.65 7.72 -25.09
CA LEU A 766 17.30 7.68 -24.54
C LEU A 766 17.14 8.61 -23.33
N LEU A 767 18.11 8.61 -22.40
CA LEU A 767 18.02 9.39 -21.16
C LEU A 767 18.26 10.90 -21.36
N GLN A 768 18.96 11.29 -22.42
CA GLN A 768 19.23 12.70 -22.76
C GLN A 768 18.10 13.39 -23.54
N GLU A 769 17.06 12.65 -23.95
CA GLU A 769 15.85 13.25 -24.53
C GLU A 769 15.15 14.17 -23.50
N PRO A 770 14.35 15.17 -23.95
CA PRO A 770 13.56 15.98 -23.03
C PRO A 770 12.67 15.09 -22.15
N GLN A 771 12.81 15.22 -20.83
CA GLN A 771 12.16 14.35 -19.84
C GLN A 771 12.51 12.85 -19.96
N GLY A 772 13.63 12.51 -20.61
CA GLY A 772 14.06 11.13 -20.84
C GLY A 772 14.24 10.32 -19.55
N LEU A 773 14.81 10.93 -18.50
CA LEU A 773 14.91 10.32 -17.17
C LEU A 773 13.54 10.01 -16.55
N CYS A 774 12.56 10.91 -16.71
CA CYS A 774 11.21 10.75 -16.18
C CYS A 774 10.39 9.72 -16.97
N HIS A 775 10.57 9.67 -18.30
CA HIS A 775 9.85 8.75 -19.16
C HIS A 775 10.42 7.33 -19.16
N ASN A 776 11.69 7.15 -18.76
CA ASN A 776 12.39 5.86 -18.79
C ASN A 776 13.01 5.48 -17.43
N PRO A 777 12.23 5.47 -16.32
CA PRO A 777 12.76 5.19 -14.99
C PRO A 777 13.32 3.76 -14.87
N ASP A 778 12.74 2.79 -15.59
CA ASP A 778 13.25 1.40 -15.61
C ASP A 778 14.65 1.31 -16.22
N THR A 779 14.94 2.14 -17.23
CA THR A 779 16.29 2.21 -17.82
C THR A 779 17.25 2.85 -16.84
N VAL A 780 16.83 3.88 -16.10
CA VAL A 780 17.65 4.48 -15.03
C VAL A 780 17.96 3.42 -13.96
N ASP A 781 16.93 2.73 -13.43
CA ASP A 781 17.11 1.66 -12.44
C ASP A 781 18.12 0.60 -12.92
N ASP A 782 17.82 -0.07 -14.02
CA ASP A 782 18.64 -1.19 -14.51
C ASP A 782 20.07 -0.77 -14.90
N LEU A 783 20.24 0.46 -15.41
CA LEU A 783 21.56 1.00 -15.76
C LEU A 783 22.40 1.28 -14.50
N PHE A 784 21.83 1.89 -13.47
CA PHE A 784 22.55 2.17 -12.23
C PHE A 784 22.80 0.89 -11.41
N ARG A 785 21.94 -0.13 -11.51
CA ARG A 785 22.22 -1.48 -10.99
C ARG A 785 23.42 -2.13 -11.68
N LEU A 786 23.55 -1.97 -13.00
CA LEU A 786 24.72 -2.42 -13.75
C LEU A 786 26.00 -1.74 -13.27
N PHE A 787 25.99 -0.41 -13.10
CA PHE A 787 27.15 0.33 -12.62
C PHE A 787 27.54 -0.05 -11.18
N ALA A 788 26.57 -0.15 -10.29
CA ALA A 788 26.78 -0.64 -8.91
C ALA A 788 27.44 -2.02 -8.91
N ARG A 789 26.95 -2.96 -9.72
CA ARG A 789 27.56 -4.31 -9.82
C ARG A 789 29.00 -4.29 -10.33
N PHE A 790 29.34 -3.41 -11.26
CA PHE A 790 30.73 -3.20 -11.67
C PHE A 790 31.61 -2.72 -10.52
N LEU A 791 31.15 -1.74 -9.74
CA LEU A 791 31.88 -1.23 -8.56
C LEU A 791 32.08 -2.31 -7.48
N GLN A 792 31.09 -3.18 -7.27
CA GLN A 792 31.17 -4.25 -6.28
C GLN A 792 32.11 -5.39 -6.68
N ARG A 793 32.14 -5.75 -7.98
CA ARG A 793 32.88 -6.93 -8.47
C ARG A 793 34.26 -6.59 -9.01
N ASN A 794 34.38 -5.52 -9.78
CA ASN A 794 35.65 -5.08 -10.36
C ASN A 794 35.73 -3.54 -10.48
N PRO A 795 35.92 -2.83 -9.36
CA PRO A 795 35.93 -1.38 -9.36
C PRO A 795 37.08 -0.81 -10.20
N ALA A 796 38.24 -1.48 -10.20
CA ALA A 796 39.40 -1.00 -10.94
C ALA A 796 39.13 -0.90 -12.45
N ALA A 797 38.61 -1.94 -13.09
CA ALA A 797 38.33 -1.91 -14.53
C ALA A 797 37.26 -0.87 -14.89
N PHE A 798 36.21 -0.74 -14.07
CA PHE A 798 35.13 0.22 -14.30
C PHE A 798 35.59 1.67 -14.15
N LEU A 799 36.41 1.97 -13.12
CA LEU A 799 36.91 3.33 -12.88
C LEU A 799 37.90 3.83 -13.95
N HIS A 800 38.55 2.92 -14.68
CA HIS A 800 39.37 3.28 -15.84
C HIS A 800 38.54 3.52 -17.12
N SER A 801 37.23 3.27 -17.09
CA SER A 801 36.37 3.49 -18.27
C SER A 801 36.33 4.98 -18.64
N PRO A 802 36.49 5.32 -19.93
CA PRO A 802 36.37 6.70 -20.39
C PRO A 802 34.95 7.28 -20.24
N ALA A 803 33.94 6.41 -20.03
CA ALA A 803 32.55 6.82 -19.87
C ALA A 803 32.19 7.28 -18.43
N LEU A 804 33.07 7.05 -17.46
CA LEU A 804 32.81 7.36 -16.04
C LEU A 804 32.34 8.81 -15.79
N PRO A 805 32.93 9.86 -16.41
CA PRO A 805 32.47 11.23 -16.22
C PRO A 805 31.02 11.44 -16.65
N ALA A 806 30.63 10.86 -17.79
CA ALA A 806 29.26 10.96 -18.32
C ALA A 806 28.25 10.17 -17.46
N ILE A 807 28.66 9.00 -16.96
CA ILE A 807 27.86 8.19 -16.01
C ILE A 807 27.55 9.01 -14.76
N PHE A 808 28.56 9.67 -14.19
CA PHE A 808 28.38 10.48 -12.99
C PHE A 808 27.50 11.71 -13.25
N ASP A 809 27.65 12.37 -14.39
CA ASP A 809 26.77 13.49 -14.77
C ASP A 809 25.31 13.04 -14.93
N CYS A 810 25.09 11.85 -15.48
CA CYS A 810 23.77 11.23 -15.54
C CYS A 810 23.23 10.94 -14.12
N ALA A 811 24.07 10.45 -13.22
CA ALA A 811 23.69 10.17 -11.82
C ALA A 811 23.26 11.43 -11.09
N MET A 812 23.99 12.54 -11.27
CA MET A 812 23.64 13.83 -10.67
C MET A 812 22.28 14.34 -11.16
N GLN A 813 21.96 14.19 -12.44
CA GLN A 813 20.66 14.58 -12.97
C GLN A 813 19.54 13.65 -12.48
N ALA A 814 19.80 12.34 -12.43
CA ALA A 814 18.85 11.33 -11.96
C ALA A 814 18.63 11.38 -10.43
N ALA A 815 19.52 12.00 -9.67
CA ALA A 815 19.40 12.13 -8.22
C ALA A 815 18.13 12.89 -7.77
N ALA A 816 17.59 13.77 -8.62
CA ALA A 816 16.36 14.51 -8.38
C ALA A 816 15.09 13.82 -8.92
N LEU A 817 15.21 12.63 -9.52
CA LEU A 817 14.09 11.89 -10.08
C LEU A 817 13.25 11.27 -8.94
N ASP A 818 11.99 11.67 -8.82
CA ASP A 818 11.03 11.13 -7.85
C ASP A 818 10.40 9.83 -8.38
N HIS A 819 11.22 8.77 -8.43
CA HIS A 819 10.79 7.42 -8.72
C HIS A 819 11.52 6.45 -7.78
N ARG A 820 10.77 5.70 -6.97
CA ARG A 820 11.31 4.89 -5.85
C ARG A 820 12.51 4.01 -6.23
N ASP A 821 12.35 3.15 -7.23
CA ASP A 821 13.39 2.16 -7.59
C ASP A 821 14.59 2.81 -8.29
N ALA A 822 14.34 3.64 -9.31
CA ALA A 822 15.38 4.40 -9.99
C ALA A 822 16.21 5.29 -9.04
N ASN A 823 15.56 6.02 -8.12
CA ASN A 823 16.25 6.84 -7.13
C ASN A 823 17.09 5.96 -6.19
N ALA A 824 16.54 4.86 -5.69
CA ALA A 824 17.28 3.92 -4.83
C ALA A 824 18.53 3.37 -5.53
N SER A 825 18.44 2.98 -6.80
CA SER A 825 19.59 2.49 -7.58
C SER A 825 20.64 3.57 -7.88
N VAL A 826 20.22 4.82 -8.14
CA VAL A 826 21.14 5.97 -8.29
C VAL A 826 21.87 6.24 -6.98
N MET A 827 21.15 6.29 -5.85
CA MET A 827 21.76 6.51 -4.52
C MET A 827 22.70 5.37 -4.13
N GLN A 828 22.32 4.11 -4.41
CA GLN A 828 23.19 2.96 -4.21
C GLN A 828 24.48 3.07 -5.03
N PHE A 829 24.38 3.41 -6.31
CA PHE A 829 25.56 3.64 -7.15
C PHE A 829 26.46 4.75 -6.60
N LEU A 830 25.89 5.89 -6.21
CA LEU A 830 26.65 7.01 -5.66
C LEU A 830 27.35 6.61 -4.35
N SER A 831 26.66 5.91 -3.45
CA SER A 831 27.23 5.39 -2.21
C SER A 831 28.38 4.42 -2.49
N GLU A 832 28.19 3.46 -3.40
CA GLU A 832 29.22 2.48 -3.78
C GLU A 832 30.40 3.07 -4.55
N LEU A 833 30.23 4.21 -5.22
CA LEU A 833 31.32 4.94 -5.86
C LEU A 833 32.18 5.67 -4.84
N ILE A 834 31.56 6.21 -3.79
CA ILE A 834 32.24 7.01 -2.76
C ILE A 834 32.90 6.11 -1.72
N HIS A 835 32.21 5.07 -1.28
CA HIS A 835 32.62 4.19 -0.18
C HIS A 835 34.09 3.69 -0.26
N PRO A 836 34.61 3.25 -1.42
CA PRO A 836 35.97 2.73 -1.51
C PRO A 836 37.05 3.81 -1.40
N THR A 837 36.70 5.10 -1.49
CA THR A 837 37.66 6.19 -1.28
C THR A 837 37.98 6.40 0.22
N ARG A 838 37.09 5.95 1.11
CA ARG A 838 37.25 5.97 2.57
C ARG A 838 38.16 4.84 3.07
N THR A 839 37.93 3.62 2.59
CA THR A 839 38.58 2.42 3.14
C THR A 839 39.98 2.25 2.57
N ARG A 840 40.97 1.89 3.42
CA ARG A 840 42.27 1.36 2.95
C ARG A 840 42.13 -0.11 2.56
N GLU A 841 41.07 -0.44 1.85
CA GLU A 841 40.82 -1.80 1.38
C GLU A 841 41.73 -2.15 0.21
N GLU A 842 42.19 -3.40 0.16
CA GLU A 842 43.11 -3.93 -0.85
C GLU A 842 42.53 -3.92 -2.29
N LYS A 843 41.23 -3.65 -2.46
CA LYS A 843 40.52 -3.71 -3.75
C LYS A 843 40.86 -2.57 -4.71
N LEU A 844 41.29 -1.41 -4.20
CA LEU A 844 41.57 -0.23 -5.01
C LEU A 844 42.95 0.37 -4.68
N SER A 845 43.75 0.59 -5.71
CA SER A 845 45.07 1.21 -5.54
C SER A 845 44.96 2.62 -4.98
N PHE A 846 46.03 3.11 -4.35
CA PHE A 846 46.06 4.48 -3.84
C PHE A 846 45.91 5.49 -4.97
N GLU A 847 46.56 5.24 -6.11
CA GLU A 847 46.55 6.10 -7.29
C GLU A 847 45.13 6.26 -7.85
N LEU A 848 44.36 5.18 -7.94
CA LEU A 848 43.02 5.23 -8.51
C LEU A 848 42.02 5.92 -7.57
N ARG A 849 42.19 5.78 -6.25
CA ARG A 849 41.42 6.53 -5.25
C ARG A 849 41.74 8.02 -5.32
N ASP A 850 43.02 8.39 -5.40
CA ASP A 850 43.43 9.80 -5.52
C ASP A 850 42.96 10.43 -6.83
N GLN A 851 42.99 9.67 -7.93
CA GLN A 851 42.45 10.09 -9.21
C GLN A 851 40.93 10.32 -9.14
N LEU A 852 40.15 9.39 -8.60
CA LEU A 852 38.70 9.55 -8.44
C LEU A 852 38.36 10.76 -7.55
N MET A 853 39.09 10.94 -6.46
CA MET A 853 38.93 12.07 -5.54
C MET A 853 39.24 13.42 -6.21
N SER A 854 40.37 13.52 -6.90
CA SER A 854 40.85 14.78 -7.50
C SER A 854 40.09 15.17 -8.77
N THR A 855 39.67 14.21 -9.58
CA THR A 855 39.06 14.47 -10.91
C THR A 855 37.54 14.54 -10.89
N MET A 856 36.86 13.88 -9.93
CA MET A 856 35.40 13.76 -9.91
C MET A 856 34.79 14.25 -8.61
N LEU A 857 35.12 13.63 -7.48
CA LEU A 857 34.42 13.88 -6.21
C LEU A 857 34.67 15.28 -5.64
N ARG A 858 35.91 15.80 -5.65
CA ARG A 858 36.20 17.17 -5.23
C ARG A 858 35.58 18.25 -6.15
N PRO A 859 35.73 18.19 -7.49
CA PRO A 859 35.19 19.24 -8.36
C PRO A 859 33.66 19.22 -8.47
N LYS A 860 33.02 18.04 -8.50
CA LYS A 860 31.56 17.92 -8.68
C LYS A 860 30.78 17.66 -7.39
N GLY A 861 31.46 17.30 -6.30
CA GLY A 861 30.85 17.03 -4.98
C GLY A 861 29.96 18.17 -4.46
N PRO A 862 30.39 19.45 -4.50
CA PRO A 862 29.54 20.56 -4.08
C PRO A 862 28.22 20.65 -4.84
N ILE A 863 28.26 20.40 -6.17
CA ILE A 863 27.07 20.44 -7.02
C ILE A 863 26.14 19.27 -6.69
N LEU A 864 26.69 18.07 -6.49
CA LEU A 864 25.89 16.90 -6.10
C LEU A 864 25.23 17.11 -4.73
N ILE A 865 25.97 17.60 -3.72
CA ILE A 865 25.40 17.91 -2.40
C ILE A 865 24.27 18.94 -2.53
N SER A 866 24.49 20.02 -3.28
CA SER A 866 23.45 21.02 -3.53
C SER A 866 22.23 20.42 -4.24
N THR A 867 22.45 19.54 -5.23
CA THR A 867 21.37 18.84 -5.94
C THR A 867 20.58 17.94 -5.01
N LEU A 868 21.25 17.15 -4.16
CA LEU A 868 20.61 16.27 -3.18
C LEU A 868 19.76 17.05 -2.18
N ILE A 869 20.29 18.15 -1.60
CA ILE A 869 19.54 19.00 -0.68
C ILE A 869 18.34 19.63 -1.39
N THR A 870 18.53 20.20 -2.58
CA THR A 870 17.46 20.81 -3.38
C THR A 870 16.37 19.79 -3.67
N ALA A 871 16.76 18.58 -4.11
CA ALA A 871 15.85 17.50 -4.42
C ALA A 871 15.09 17.04 -3.16
N SER A 872 15.74 16.90 -2.02
CA SER A 872 15.10 16.56 -0.74
C SER A 872 14.07 17.60 -0.27
N ILE A 873 14.25 18.88 -0.63
CA ILE A 873 13.32 19.96 -0.23
C ILE A 873 12.16 20.09 -1.22
N PHE A 874 12.41 19.99 -2.53
CA PHE A 874 11.45 20.41 -3.56
C PHE A 874 10.92 19.30 -4.47
N SER A 875 11.62 18.17 -4.57
CA SER A 875 11.36 17.17 -5.63
C SER A 875 11.02 15.79 -5.10
N LEU A 876 11.78 15.28 -4.12
CA LEU A 876 11.70 13.91 -3.66
C LEU A 876 10.64 13.74 -2.57
N SER A 877 9.95 12.60 -2.65
CA SER A 877 9.09 12.09 -1.59
C SER A 877 9.89 11.70 -0.32
N THR A 878 9.25 11.82 0.85
CA THR A 878 9.86 11.54 2.17
C THR A 878 10.47 10.14 2.28
N CYS A 879 9.90 9.16 1.57
CA CYS A 879 10.39 7.77 1.57
C CYS A 879 11.77 7.61 0.91
N SER A 880 12.21 8.56 0.10
CA SER A 880 13.52 8.54 -0.59
C SER A 880 14.63 9.19 0.24
N LEU A 881 14.29 9.95 1.29
CA LEU A 881 15.25 10.68 2.12
C LEU A 881 16.30 9.78 2.84
N PRO A 882 15.97 8.57 3.32
CA PRO A 882 16.97 7.68 3.89
C PRO A 882 18.12 7.36 2.92
N ASN A 883 17.80 7.11 1.65
CA ASN A 883 18.81 6.80 0.62
C ASN A 883 19.72 8.01 0.34
N VAL A 884 19.16 9.23 0.34
CA VAL A 884 19.93 10.47 0.20
C VAL A 884 20.85 10.67 1.41
N ALA A 885 20.36 10.37 2.62
CA ALA A 885 21.15 10.47 3.84
C ALA A 885 22.39 9.55 3.82
N ASP A 886 22.25 8.34 3.28
CA ASP A 886 23.38 7.39 3.14
C ASP A 886 24.49 7.96 2.23
N VAL A 887 24.13 8.61 1.12
CA VAL A 887 25.10 9.24 0.21
C VAL A 887 25.79 10.43 0.88
N LEU A 888 25.03 11.28 1.58
CA LEU A 888 25.59 12.42 2.32
C LEU A 888 26.53 11.95 3.44
N LEU A 889 26.17 10.87 4.14
CA LEU A 889 27.01 10.26 5.17
C LEU A 889 28.33 9.77 4.59
N GLU A 890 28.32 9.06 3.46
CA GLU A 890 29.57 8.61 2.83
C GLU A 890 30.47 9.79 2.42
N PHE A 891 29.91 10.87 1.89
CA PHE A 891 30.67 12.10 1.62
C PHE A 891 31.32 12.68 2.88
N MET A 892 30.57 12.79 3.99
CA MET A 892 31.08 13.30 5.26
C MET A 892 32.22 12.46 5.84
N LEU A 893 32.18 11.14 5.61
CA LEU A 893 33.20 10.22 6.11
C LEU A 893 34.49 10.25 5.25
N VAL A 894 34.40 10.63 3.98
CA VAL A 894 35.54 10.75 3.06
C VAL A 894 36.26 12.09 3.22
N ASP A 895 35.53 13.21 3.31
CA ASP A 895 36.12 14.53 3.45
C ASP A 895 35.32 15.40 4.44
N ARG A 896 35.95 15.76 5.57
CA ARG A 896 35.34 16.66 6.57
C ARG A 896 35.09 18.08 6.03
N GLN A 897 35.64 18.45 4.87
CA GLN A 897 35.31 19.71 4.18
C GLN A 897 33.91 19.73 3.55
N VAL A 898 33.16 18.62 3.60
CA VAL A 898 31.75 18.55 3.22
C VAL A 898 30.86 19.42 4.12
N SER A 899 31.22 19.63 5.39
CA SER A 899 30.42 20.49 6.30
C SER A 899 30.32 21.96 5.83
N PRO A 900 31.42 22.62 5.40
CA PRO A 900 31.35 23.90 4.69
C PRO A 900 30.51 23.89 3.40
N MET A 901 30.52 22.79 2.65
CA MET A 901 29.76 22.66 1.39
C MET A 901 28.26 22.55 1.65
N LEU A 902 27.87 21.77 2.66
CA LEU A 902 26.50 21.71 3.17
C LEU A 902 26.04 23.11 3.62
N PHE A 903 26.88 23.81 4.38
CA PHE A 903 26.58 25.19 4.80
C PHE A 903 26.40 26.13 3.60
N SER A 904 27.27 26.05 2.59
CA SER A 904 27.14 26.85 1.36
C SER A 904 25.88 26.53 0.57
N ALA A 905 25.49 25.26 0.49
CA ALA A 905 24.27 24.83 -0.20
C ALA A 905 23.00 25.24 0.57
N LEU A 906 23.07 25.36 1.89
CA LEU A 906 21.97 25.90 2.69
C LEU A 906 21.87 27.43 2.59
N LEU A 907 23.00 28.15 2.45
CA LEU A 907 23.00 29.61 2.28
C LEU A 907 22.41 30.10 0.94
N THR A 908 22.28 29.22 -0.06
CA THR A 908 21.61 29.54 -1.33
C THR A 908 20.09 29.55 -1.22
N PHE A 909 19.53 29.14 -0.08
CA PHE A 909 18.10 29.19 0.26
C PHE A 909 17.87 30.21 1.38
#